data_AF-A0A3B6DKD5-F1
#
_entry.id   AF-A0A3B6DKD5-F1
#
_cell.length_a   1.000
_cell.length_b   1.000
_cell.length_c   1.000
_cell.angle_alpha   90.00
_cell.angle_beta   90.00
_cell.angle_gamma   90.00
#
_symmetry.space_group_name_H-M   'P 1'
#
loop_
_entity.id
_entity.type
_entity.pdbx_description
1 polymer ?
#
loop_
_entity_poly.entity_id
_entity_poly.type
_entity_poly.pdbx_seq_one_letter_code
_entity_poly.pdbx_strand_id
1 'polypeptide(L)'
;MLAPSARAMIGAMIAPLALHLIAATTLAAPPVALPGCREACGNVTVPYPFGIGHGCFREGFNLTCDETTQPPRLFAGDNNAAWVQVVAVSLDGTLRINTRMVNFSLSENPEKFNRTWSAGGLRTAGRVTVSAKRNRFVALGCNLVASLVDDAGRFVSVCAAYCSEAHGPGRVSDASCSGVGCCQTPVPRPGFSSYGIQINDLAQIRVRPNDSSRYGAVFVADRDWFGEKGLVLQLDYSAEPQRIADSTVVPTVLEWSLDMNRDKDMFRLPDGLPTDPGRCISANSIVVYNDDENQRPRCNCSKGYEGNPYIADGCQDIDECQSPGVYPCPQGTCINMPGTYRCSSTKKSFSRLPGLISGIAISAGFGLLFSLLGVAKITNKLKQRRAKKLRQKFFKKNHGLLLQQLISSNKDIAERTRIFSLEELEQATNKFDHNRILGGGGHGTVYKGILSDQSIVAIKKSKIVVQREINQFINEVVILSQTNHRNVVKLFGCCLETEVPLLVYEFISNGTLSFHLHGQSDNPLSWKDRLRIALETARAIAYLHSAASISVYHRDIKCENILLTDTLTSKVSDFGASRSIAIDETGILTAVQGTYGYLDPEYYYTSRLTEKSDVYSFGVILAELLTRVTPVFSSHSLEGTSLASHFVSFIRDNRLLDILDTQIVEEGGAEDAEVVARLVEACLSLKGEERPTMRQVETTLEDVQNSKFHFNSQITSVNQNAMSDQLYKGSKGSEGTRLYSLEKEFIQSSEIPR
;
A
#
# COMPACT_ATOMS: atom_id res chain seq x y z
N MET A 1 -6.29 99.60 54.02
CA MET A 1 -5.13 99.54 53.11
C MET A 1 -4.94 98.07 52.74
N LEU A 2 -5.01 97.61 51.49
CA LEU A 2 -5.43 98.23 50.22
C LEU A 2 -6.63 97.45 49.63
N ALA A 3 -7.33 98.05 48.68
CA ALA A 3 -8.31 97.38 47.79
C ALA A 3 -7.71 97.32 46.36
N PRO A 4 -8.42 96.85 45.31
CA PRO A 4 -9.57 95.93 45.22
C PRO A 4 -9.23 94.71 44.33
N SER A 5 -10.10 93.72 44.09
CA SER A 5 -11.08 93.69 42.98
C SER A 5 -11.23 92.23 42.47
N ALA A 6 -12.23 91.82 41.68
CA ALA A 6 -13.65 92.16 41.62
C ALA A 6 -14.36 91.18 40.64
N ARG A 7 -15.52 90.60 41.00
CA ARG A 7 -16.48 89.89 40.09
C ARG A 7 -15.87 88.64 39.39
N ALA A 8 -16.55 87.71 38.69
CA ALA A 8 -17.90 87.12 38.68
C ALA A 8 -17.76 85.79 37.85
N MET A 9 -18.66 84.79 37.80
CA MET A 9 -20.03 84.60 38.29
C MET A 9 -20.38 83.08 38.41
N ILE A 10 -21.67 82.74 38.49
CA ILE A 10 -22.40 81.51 38.03
C ILE A 10 -21.54 80.47 37.26
N GLY A 11 -21.58 79.15 37.50
CA GLY A 11 -22.51 78.31 38.28
C GLY A 11 -23.09 77.17 37.43
N ALA A 12 -22.78 75.90 37.76
CA ALA A 12 -23.48 74.69 37.27
C ALA A 12 -23.05 73.44 38.08
N MET A 13 -23.98 72.51 38.30
CA MET A 13 -23.68 71.16 38.84
C MET A 13 -23.02 70.28 37.78
N ILE A 14 -22.21 69.29 38.20
CA ILE A 14 -22.09 67.94 37.61
C ILE A 14 -21.42 67.03 38.64
N ALA A 15 -21.93 65.80 38.78
CA ALA A 15 -21.30 64.73 39.56
C ALA A 15 -20.67 63.68 38.61
N PRO A 16 -19.57 63.03 39.02
CA PRO A 16 -19.25 61.68 38.55
C PRO A 16 -19.28 60.69 39.74
N LEU A 17 -20.11 59.64 39.69
CA LEU A 17 -19.89 58.35 39.02
C LEU A 17 -18.94 57.42 39.79
N ALA A 18 -19.47 56.29 40.23
CA ALA A 18 -18.72 55.27 40.95
C ALA A 18 -17.69 54.59 40.04
N LEU A 19 -16.44 54.53 40.49
CA LEU A 19 -15.37 53.82 39.79
C LEU A 19 -15.46 52.32 40.11
N HIS A 20 -16.21 51.56 39.29
CA HIS A 20 -16.01 50.11 39.25
C HIS A 20 -14.70 49.82 38.52
N LEU A 21 -13.73 49.25 39.23
CA LEU A 21 -12.58 48.60 38.59
C LEU A 21 -13.10 47.44 37.76
N ILE A 22 -13.28 47.66 36.46
CA ILE A 22 -13.13 46.57 35.50
C ILE A 22 -11.65 46.27 35.46
N ALA A 23 -11.23 45.31 36.29
CA ALA A 23 -9.97 44.64 36.07
C ALA A 23 -10.05 44.04 34.66
N ALA A 24 -9.28 44.60 33.73
CA ALA A 24 -9.11 44.00 32.43
C ALA A 24 -8.39 42.67 32.66
N THR A 25 -9.15 41.58 32.72
CA THR A 25 -8.63 40.23 32.61
C THR A 25 -8.03 40.12 31.21
N THR A 26 -6.75 40.46 31.10
CA THR A 26 -5.91 40.01 29.99
C THR A 26 -6.13 38.51 29.91
N LEU A 27 -6.72 38.03 28.81
CA LEU A 27 -6.85 36.61 28.53
C LEU A 27 -5.43 36.04 28.57
N ALA A 28 -5.11 35.34 29.66
CA ALA A 28 -3.83 34.71 29.82
C ALA A 28 -3.73 33.64 28.75
N ALA A 29 -2.60 33.61 28.02
CA ALA A 29 -2.37 32.58 27.02
C ALA A 29 -2.53 31.19 27.68
N PRO A 30 -3.06 30.19 26.94
CA PRO A 30 -3.27 28.85 27.50
C PRO A 30 -1.95 28.29 28.06
N PRO A 31 -1.98 27.62 29.23
CA PRO A 31 -0.76 27.24 29.93
C PRO A 31 0.07 26.26 29.09
N VAL A 32 1.36 26.57 28.94
CA VAL A 32 2.27 25.76 28.11
C VAL A 32 2.93 24.68 28.97
N ALA A 33 3.43 25.05 30.15
CA ALA A 33 4.00 24.15 31.15
C ALA A 33 3.21 24.16 32.47
N LEU A 34 3.57 23.27 33.39
CA LEU A 34 2.99 23.25 34.74
C LEU A 34 3.28 24.57 35.50
N PRO A 35 2.44 24.98 36.47
CA PRO A 35 2.65 26.21 37.23
C PRO A 35 4.02 26.26 37.92
N GLY A 36 4.77 27.33 37.68
CA GLY A 36 6.14 27.50 38.21
C GLY A 36 7.25 26.81 37.39
N CYS A 37 6.91 26.07 36.33
CA CYS A 37 7.86 25.44 35.43
C CYS A 37 8.23 26.32 34.24
N ARG A 38 9.40 26.04 33.65
CA ARG A 38 9.95 26.81 32.53
C ARG A 38 9.31 26.42 31.20
N GLU A 39 8.69 27.39 30.54
CA GLU A 39 7.96 27.18 29.27
C GLU A 39 8.86 27.19 28.01
N ALA A 40 10.11 27.65 28.10
CA ALA A 40 11.02 27.73 26.95
C ALA A 40 12.51 27.66 27.33
N CYS A 41 13.33 27.12 26.42
CA CYS A 41 14.79 27.15 26.46
C CYS A 41 15.33 27.75 25.16
N GLY A 42 15.97 28.92 25.24
CA GLY A 42 16.31 29.70 24.06
C GLY A 42 15.05 30.01 23.24
N ASN A 43 15.07 29.63 21.96
CA ASN A 43 13.93 29.80 21.04
C ASN A 43 13.00 28.56 20.98
N VAL A 44 13.21 27.55 21.84
CA VAL A 44 12.44 26.29 21.81
C VAL A 44 11.43 26.28 22.95
N THR A 45 10.14 26.28 22.60
CA THR A 45 9.03 26.07 23.54
C THR A 45 9.07 24.65 24.10
N VAL A 46 8.81 24.52 25.40
CA VAL A 46 8.83 23.26 26.16
C VAL A 46 7.45 23.04 26.79
N PRO A 47 6.49 22.44 26.05
CA PRO A 47 5.17 22.16 26.58
C PRO A 47 5.14 20.84 27.37
N TYR A 48 4.39 20.82 28.47
CA TYR A 48 4.10 19.59 29.22
C TYR A 48 3.41 18.56 28.29
N PRO A 49 3.77 17.25 28.29
CA PRO A 49 4.49 16.49 29.31
C PRO A 49 6.02 16.69 29.37
N PHE A 50 6.62 17.38 28.38
CA PHE A 50 8.04 17.72 28.44
C PHE A 50 8.30 18.86 29.42
N GLY A 51 9.49 18.88 30.02
CA GLY A 51 9.84 19.90 31.00
C GLY A 51 11.30 19.84 31.43
N ILE A 52 11.74 20.92 32.07
CA ILE A 52 13.10 21.12 32.55
C ILE A 52 13.07 21.24 34.07
N GLY A 53 13.91 20.44 34.76
CA GLY A 53 14.00 20.43 36.21
C GLY A 53 12.99 19.49 36.89
N HIS A 54 13.30 19.14 38.15
CA HIS A 54 12.54 18.16 38.93
C HIS A 54 11.08 18.58 39.15
N GLY A 55 10.13 17.67 38.84
CA GLY A 55 8.70 17.91 38.99
C GLY A 55 8.03 18.65 37.82
N CYS A 56 8.79 19.12 36.83
CA CYS A 56 8.27 19.88 35.69
C CYS A 56 7.99 19.05 34.43
N PHE A 57 8.38 17.78 34.41
CA PHE A 57 8.19 16.84 33.31
C PHE A 57 7.50 15.56 33.78
N ARG A 58 6.90 14.82 32.85
CA ARG A 58 6.51 13.43 33.09
C ARG A 58 7.68 12.47 32.84
N GLU A 59 7.73 11.35 33.55
CA GLU A 59 8.74 10.30 33.37
C GLU A 59 8.93 9.93 31.87
N GLY A 60 10.17 9.94 31.40
CA GLY A 60 10.52 9.73 29.99
C GLY A 60 10.39 10.95 29.07
N PHE A 61 10.02 12.12 29.61
CA PHE A 61 9.90 13.41 28.90
C PHE A 61 10.81 14.50 29.49
N ASN A 62 11.85 14.12 30.26
CA ASN A 62 12.84 15.03 30.84
C ASN A 62 13.70 15.69 29.76
N LEU A 63 13.87 17.02 29.86
CA LEU A 63 14.77 17.79 29.01
C LEU A 63 15.73 18.64 29.86
N THR A 64 16.91 18.90 29.32
CA THR A 64 17.94 19.73 29.93
C THR A 64 18.16 20.98 29.09
N CYS A 65 18.08 22.15 29.72
CA CYS A 65 18.44 23.42 29.08
C CYS A 65 19.90 23.76 29.43
N ASP A 66 20.77 23.77 28.42
CA ASP A 66 22.15 24.20 28.57
C ASP A 66 22.24 25.72 28.39
N GLU A 67 22.41 26.41 29.51
CA GLU A 67 22.56 27.87 29.58
C GLU A 67 24.00 28.36 29.38
N THR A 68 24.98 27.45 29.24
CA THR A 68 26.37 27.84 28.94
C THR A 68 26.54 28.30 27.49
N THR A 69 25.59 27.94 26.63
CA THR A 69 25.53 28.38 25.23
C THR A 69 24.63 29.61 25.07
N GLN A 70 24.96 30.48 24.10
CA GLN A 70 24.19 31.69 23.83
C GLN A 70 23.78 31.73 22.34
N PRO A 71 22.47 31.67 22.01
CA PRO A 71 21.34 31.43 22.92
C PRO A 71 21.38 30.02 23.55
N PRO A 72 20.72 29.83 24.72
CA PRO A 72 20.63 28.53 25.39
C PRO A 72 20.06 27.44 24.50
N ARG A 73 20.54 26.21 24.67
CA ARG A 73 20.17 25.06 23.83
C ARG A 73 19.48 23.98 24.64
N LEU A 74 18.41 23.44 24.06
CA LEU A 74 17.64 22.35 24.66
C LEU A 74 18.20 21.00 24.24
N PHE A 75 18.34 20.09 25.19
CA PHE A 75 18.84 18.73 24.99
C PHE A 75 17.91 17.70 25.61
N ALA A 76 17.90 16.50 25.04
CA ALA A 76 17.29 15.30 25.59
C ALA A 76 18.38 14.24 25.80
N GLY A 77 18.29 13.46 26.88
CA GLY A 77 19.26 12.42 27.20
C GLY A 77 18.99 11.77 28.55
N ASP A 78 19.43 10.51 28.68
CA ASP A 78 19.49 9.79 29.95
C ASP A 78 20.90 9.92 30.55
N ASN A 79 21.04 9.81 31.87
CA ASN A 79 22.33 10.00 32.57
C ASN A 79 23.48 9.08 32.12
N ASN A 80 23.19 8.04 31.33
CA ASN A 80 24.14 7.06 30.79
C ASN A 80 24.27 7.13 29.24
N ALA A 81 23.70 8.14 28.57
CA ALA A 81 23.64 8.25 27.11
C ALA A 81 24.15 9.61 26.60
N ALA A 82 24.41 9.70 25.28
CA ALA A 82 24.80 10.96 24.66
C ALA A 82 23.61 11.94 24.64
N TRP A 83 23.90 13.24 24.79
CA TRP A 83 22.84 14.26 24.77
C TRP A 83 22.55 14.66 23.33
N VAL A 84 21.27 14.64 22.94
CA VAL A 84 20.83 15.06 21.60
C VAL A 84 20.15 16.42 21.65
N GLN A 85 20.53 17.33 20.75
CA GLN A 85 19.94 18.66 20.71
C GLN A 85 18.50 18.58 20.18
N VAL A 86 17.55 19.12 20.95
CA VAL A 86 16.15 19.29 20.56
C VAL A 86 16.00 20.66 19.92
N VAL A 87 15.33 20.72 18.76
CA VAL A 87 15.09 21.97 18.02
C VAL A 87 13.61 22.39 18.00
N ALA A 88 12.68 21.46 18.20
CA ALA A 88 11.26 21.78 18.37
C ALA A 88 10.52 20.64 19.09
N VAL A 89 9.62 21.00 20.00
CA VAL A 89 8.63 20.09 20.61
C VAL A 89 7.24 20.49 20.11
N SER A 90 6.41 19.52 19.71
CA SER A 90 5.04 19.77 19.24
C SER A 90 4.05 18.84 19.93
N LEU A 91 2.94 19.43 20.39
CA LEU A 91 1.79 18.73 20.99
C LEU A 91 1.04 17.83 20.00
N ASP A 92 1.25 18.00 18.69
CA ASP A 92 0.75 17.08 17.64
C ASP A 92 1.50 15.73 17.60
N GLY A 93 2.32 15.44 18.63
CA GLY A 93 3.01 14.16 18.79
C GLY A 93 4.37 14.07 18.09
N THR A 94 5.04 15.20 17.82
CA THR A 94 6.38 15.20 17.20
C THR A 94 7.44 15.93 18.03
N LEU A 95 8.67 15.43 17.97
CA LEU A 95 9.86 15.95 18.62
C LEU A 95 10.98 16.02 17.57
N ARG A 96 11.43 17.22 17.18
CA ARG A 96 12.52 17.39 16.22
C ARG A 96 13.86 17.51 16.93
N ILE A 97 14.82 16.73 16.46
CA ILE A 97 16.19 16.66 16.99
C ILE A 97 17.23 16.85 15.90
N ASN A 98 18.44 17.19 16.32
CA ASN A 98 19.62 17.28 15.48
C ASN A 98 20.52 16.04 15.71
N THR A 99 20.69 15.21 14.68
CA THR A 99 21.58 14.05 14.67
C THR A 99 22.82 14.30 13.79
N ARG A 100 23.69 13.29 13.68
CA ARG A 100 24.92 13.30 12.87
C ARG A 100 24.92 12.12 11.91
N MET A 101 25.76 12.21 10.89
CA MET A 101 26.02 11.07 9.99
C MET A 101 26.86 10.00 10.69
N VAL A 102 26.61 8.73 10.35
CA VAL A 102 27.53 7.63 10.66
C VAL A 102 28.43 7.45 9.45
N ASN A 103 29.69 7.85 9.56
CA ASN A 103 30.71 7.68 8.52
C ASN A 103 31.41 6.32 8.62
N PHE A 104 31.91 5.83 7.48
CA PHE A 104 32.66 4.58 7.38
C PHE A 104 33.59 4.53 6.17
N SER A 105 34.51 3.57 6.20
CA SER A 105 35.37 3.22 5.07
C SER A 105 35.14 1.77 4.67
N LEU A 106 34.88 1.52 3.39
CA LEU A 106 34.67 0.18 2.80
C LEU A 106 35.94 -0.69 2.81
N SER A 107 37.08 -0.17 3.25
CA SER A 107 38.30 -0.96 3.47
C SER A 107 38.28 -1.80 4.76
N GLU A 108 37.31 -1.57 5.65
CA GLU A 108 37.11 -2.42 6.83
C GLU A 108 36.32 -3.67 6.43
N ASN A 109 36.72 -4.83 6.97
CA ASN A 109 36.16 -6.13 6.62
C ASN A 109 34.61 -6.12 6.73
N PRO A 110 33.83 -6.44 5.68
CA PRO A 110 32.39 -6.19 5.66
C PRO A 110 31.61 -6.88 6.78
N GLU A 111 32.09 -8.03 7.28
CA GLU A 111 31.53 -8.73 8.45
C GLU A 111 31.70 -7.98 9.79
N LYS A 112 32.48 -6.88 9.85
CA LYS A 112 32.78 -6.14 11.09
C LYS A 112 32.05 -4.80 11.22
N PHE A 113 31.45 -4.24 10.17
CA PHE A 113 30.77 -2.95 10.29
C PHE A 113 29.33 -3.09 10.80
N ASN A 114 29.20 -3.47 12.06
CA ASN A 114 27.96 -3.33 12.83
C ASN A 114 28.02 -2.01 13.61
N ARG A 115 27.26 -1.01 13.16
CA ARG A 115 27.00 0.22 13.92
C ARG A 115 25.54 0.30 14.33
N THR A 116 25.20 1.29 15.13
CA THR A 116 23.81 1.58 15.50
C THR A 116 23.54 3.04 15.17
N TRP A 117 22.60 3.31 14.26
CA TRP A 117 22.03 4.64 14.18
C TRP A 117 21.07 4.80 15.35
N SER A 118 21.19 5.88 16.10
CA SER A 118 20.28 6.19 17.19
C SER A 118 19.99 7.68 17.25
N ALA A 119 18.85 8.04 17.83
CA ALA A 119 18.49 9.40 18.18
C ALA A 119 19.33 9.95 19.36
N GLY A 120 20.66 9.84 19.29
CA GLY A 120 21.59 10.13 20.40
C GLY A 120 21.58 9.12 21.54
N GLY A 121 21.02 7.92 21.34
CA GLY A 121 20.91 6.92 22.40
C GLY A 121 19.73 7.14 23.37
N LEU A 122 18.72 7.93 22.97
CA LEU A 122 17.51 8.18 23.75
C LEU A 122 16.74 6.86 24.03
N ARG A 123 16.75 6.38 25.28
CA ARG A 123 16.14 5.10 25.72
C ARG A 123 14.84 5.33 26.48
N THR A 124 13.90 6.03 25.87
CA THR A 124 12.60 6.45 26.45
C THR A 124 11.58 5.32 26.68
N ALA A 125 12.03 4.07 26.84
CA ALA A 125 11.20 2.87 26.97
C ALA A 125 10.10 2.75 25.88
N GLY A 126 10.38 3.25 24.67
CA GLY A 126 9.45 3.25 23.54
C GLY A 126 8.49 4.45 23.48
N ARG A 127 8.52 5.40 24.43
CA ARG A 127 7.67 6.62 24.42
C ARG A 127 7.99 7.58 23.28
N VAL A 128 9.23 7.55 22.78
CA VAL A 128 9.72 8.37 21.66
C VAL A 128 10.39 7.46 20.64
N THR A 129 9.97 7.54 19.37
CA THR A 129 10.40 6.64 18.29
C THR A 129 10.64 7.39 16.98
N VAL A 130 11.41 6.82 16.06
CA VAL A 130 11.67 7.46 14.75
C VAL A 130 10.39 7.51 13.92
N SER A 131 10.02 8.69 13.40
CA SER A 131 8.85 8.82 12.51
C SER A 131 9.09 8.14 11.17
N ALA A 132 8.33 7.07 10.88
CA ALA A 132 8.32 6.39 9.59
C ALA A 132 7.82 7.29 8.44
N LYS A 133 6.89 8.21 8.75
CA LYS A 133 6.20 9.07 7.78
C LYS A 133 6.99 10.33 7.42
N ARG A 134 7.77 10.86 8.37
CA ARG A 134 8.48 12.15 8.22
C ARG A 134 9.96 12.02 7.89
N ASN A 135 10.59 10.86 8.07
CA ASN A 135 12.00 10.67 7.75
C ASN A 135 12.24 9.79 6.52
N ARG A 136 13.46 9.91 5.97
CA ARG A 136 14.08 8.97 5.04
C ARG A 136 15.34 8.39 5.67
N PHE A 137 15.61 7.12 5.42
CA PHE A 137 16.95 6.55 5.56
C PHE A 137 17.74 6.88 4.30
N VAL A 138 18.94 7.42 4.46
CA VAL A 138 19.78 7.88 3.35
C VAL A 138 21.19 7.28 3.49
N ALA A 139 21.74 6.86 2.36
CA ALA A 139 23.12 6.41 2.22
C ALA A 139 23.82 7.22 1.12
N LEU A 140 24.95 7.84 1.44
CA LEU A 140 25.83 8.55 0.52
C LEU A 140 27.10 7.73 0.32
N GLY A 141 27.59 7.68 -0.93
CA GLY A 141 28.80 6.96 -1.30
C GLY A 141 28.60 6.05 -2.52
N CYS A 142 29.65 5.30 -2.87
CA CYS A 142 29.67 4.42 -4.03
C CYS A 142 29.78 2.95 -3.61
N ASN A 143 29.21 2.07 -4.44
CA ASN A 143 29.34 0.61 -4.36
C ASN A 143 29.01 0.00 -2.98
N LEU A 144 27.98 0.52 -2.31
CA LEU A 144 27.58 0.09 -0.98
C LEU A 144 26.10 -0.30 -0.91
N VAL A 145 25.80 -1.31 -0.10
CA VAL A 145 24.46 -1.58 0.44
C VAL A 145 24.48 -1.25 1.92
N ALA A 146 23.62 -0.31 2.33
CA ALA A 146 23.37 0.00 3.73
C ALA A 146 22.02 -0.54 4.15
N SER A 147 21.98 -1.31 5.23
CA SER A 147 20.79 -1.99 5.73
C SER A 147 20.49 -1.58 7.16
N LEU A 148 19.30 -1.04 7.40
CA LEU A 148 18.74 -0.91 8.75
C LEU A 148 18.27 -2.27 9.23
N VAL A 149 18.65 -2.67 10.43
CA VAL A 149 18.17 -3.89 11.10
C VAL A 149 17.49 -3.58 12.44
N ASP A 150 16.51 -4.39 12.82
CA ASP A 150 15.88 -4.34 14.15
C ASP A 150 16.74 -5.02 15.23
N ASP A 151 16.30 -4.95 16.49
CA ASP A 151 16.98 -5.56 17.64
C ASP A 151 17.08 -7.11 17.54
N ALA A 152 16.33 -7.73 16.62
CA ALA A 152 16.38 -9.17 16.31
C ALA A 152 17.24 -9.48 15.06
N GLY A 153 17.97 -8.50 14.52
CA GLY A 153 18.84 -8.65 13.35
C GLY A 153 18.10 -8.76 12.02
N ARG A 154 16.78 -8.49 11.97
CA ARG A 154 15.99 -8.58 10.73
C ARG A 154 16.08 -7.27 9.96
N PHE A 155 16.23 -7.35 8.63
CA PHE A 155 16.23 -6.19 7.76
C PHE A 155 14.90 -5.41 7.86
N VAL A 156 15.01 -4.13 8.18
CA VAL A 156 13.92 -3.15 8.26
C VAL A 156 13.86 -2.33 6.98
N SER A 157 15.00 -1.82 6.50
CA SER A 157 15.10 -1.07 5.23
C SER A 157 16.48 -1.26 4.62
N VAL A 158 16.59 -1.23 3.30
CA VAL A 158 17.84 -1.48 2.58
C VAL A 158 18.02 -0.42 1.51
N CYS A 159 19.20 0.19 1.46
CA CYS A 159 19.56 1.24 0.51
C CYS A 159 20.86 0.88 -0.22
N ALA A 160 20.80 0.72 -1.54
CA ALA A 160 21.97 0.43 -2.37
C ALA A 160 22.35 1.65 -3.21
N ALA A 161 23.64 2.04 -3.19
CA ALA A 161 24.18 3.14 -3.98
C ALA A 161 25.38 2.65 -4.80
N TYR A 162 25.35 2.91 -6.11
CA TYR A 162 26.33 2.48 -7.11
C TYR A 162 26.92 3.68 -7.87
N CYS A 163 28.14 3.54 -8.40
CA CYS A 163 28.79 4.56 -9.22
C CYS A 163 29.45 3.92 -10.46
N SER A 164 29.30 4.55 -11.62
CA SER A 164 29.98 4.11 -12.86
C SER A 164 31.30 4.84 -13.06
N GLU A 165 32.37 4.11 -13.36
CA GLU A 165 33.72 4.69 -13.63
C GLU A 165 33.74 5.64 -14.85
N ALA A 166 32.74 5.57 -15.74
CA ALA A 166 32.74 6.30 -17.01
C ALA A 166 32.60 7.83 -16.88
N HIS A 167 32.17 8.34 -15.72
CA HIS A 167 31.98 9.77 -15.49
C HIS A 167 32.66 10.21 -14.19
N GLY A 168 33.63 11.13 -14.30
CA GLY A 168 34.21 11.81 -13.14
C GLY A 168 33.17 12.64 -12.35
N PRO A 169 33.58 13.27 -11.24
CA PRO A 169 32.67 13.95 -10.32
C PRO A 169 32.04 15.20 -10.96
N GLY A 170 30.97 15.03 -11.73
CA GLY A 170 30.49 16.09 -12.61
C GLY A 170 29.36 15.72 -13.57
N ARG A 171 28.26 15.11 -13.07
CA ARG A 171 26.86 15.33 -13.51
C ARG A 171 25.87 14.42 -12.76
N VAL A 172 25.61 14.74 -11.49
CA VAL A 172 24.39 14.27 -10.80
C VAL A 172 23.24 15.14 -11.31
N SER A 173 22.59 14.72 -12.39
CA SER A 173 21.57 15.53 -13.09
C SER A 173 20.15 15.34 -12.57
N ASP A 174 19.97 14.71 -11.40
CA ASP A 174 18.66 14.52 -10.80
C ASP A 174 18.75 14.48 -9.27
N ALA A 175 17.89 15.23 -8.58
CA ALA A 175 17.89 15.36 -7.11
C ALA A 175 17.22 14.17 -6.39
N SER A 176 16.93 13.10 -7.14
CA SER A 176 16.09 11.99 -6.72
C SER A 176 16.79 10.98 -5.80
N CYS A 177 18.13 11.01 -5.69
CA CYS A 177 18.92 10.10 -4.83
C CYS A 177 18.51 8.62 -5.04
N SER A 178 18.42 8.22 -6.32
CA SER A 178 17.78 6.97 -6.78
C SER A 178 18.72 5.77 -6.91
N GLY A 179 19.81 5.74 -6.14
CA GLY A 179 20.80 4.65 -6.14
C GLY A 179 22.08 4.93 -6.93
N VAL A 180 22.27 6.15 -7.45
CA VAL A 180 23.51 6.57 -8.14
C VAL A 180 24.27 7.56 -7.25
N GLY A 181 25.35 7.11 -6.60
CA GLY A 181 26.14 7.85 -5.59
C GLY A 181 25.40 8.26 -4.31
N CYS A 182 24.08 8.06 -4.27
CA CYS A 182 23.15 8.40 -3.20
C CYS A 182 21.94 7.48 -3.31
N CYS A 183 21.51 6.91 -2.19
CA CYS A 183 20.25 6.18 -2.07
C CYS A 183 19.39 6.75 -0.94
N GLN A 184 18.07 6.83 -1.15
CA GLN A 184 17.10 7.09 -0.09
C GLN A 184 15.96 6.06 -0.06
N THR A 185 15.52 5.69 1.14
CA THR A 185 14.37 4.79 1.36
C THR A 185 13.47 5.26 2.52
N PRO A 186 12.21 4.80 2.60
CA PRO A 186 11.41 4.94 3.81
C PRO A 186 12.06 4.23 5.00
N VAL A 187 11.66 4.59 6.22
CA VAL A 187 11.90 3.80 7.44
C VAL A 187 10.58 3.07 7.78
N PRO A 188 10.37 1.81 7.36
CA PRO A 188 9.01 1.24 7.27
C PRO A 188 8.45 0.68 8.58
N ARG A 189 9.25 0.47 9.64
CA ARG A 189 8.73 0.02 10.94
C ARG A 189 8.65 1.17 11.94
N PRO A 190 7.45 1.57 12.40
CA PRO A 190 7.32 2.39 13.60
C PRO A 190 7.71 1.57 14.85
N GLY A 191 8.10 2.25 15.92
CA GLY A 191 8.25 1.63 17.26
C GLY A 191 9.65 1.61 17.87
N PHE A 192 10.72 1.89 17.11
CA PHE A 192 12.10 1.88 17.61
C PHE A 192 12.69 3.30 17.69
N SER A 193 13.57 3.55 18.68
CA SER A 193 14.36 4.81 18.81
C SER A 193 15.80 4.70 18.27
N SER A 194 16.23 3.48 17.94
CA SER A 194 17.52 3.13 17.35
C SER A 194 17.37 1.96 16.39
N TYR A 195 18.26 1.86 15.40
CA TYR A 195 18.36 0.75 14.46
C TYR A 195 19.81 0.31 14.35
N GLY A 196 20.05 -0.99 14.20
CA GLY A 196 21.35 -1.45 13.73
C GLY A 196 21.57 -1.01 12.28
N ILE A 197 22.82 -0.77 11.91
CA ILE A 197 23.28 -0.59 10.54
C ILE A 197 24.23 -1.73 10.23
N GLN A 198 23.93 -2.44 9.14
CA GLN A 198 24.85 -3.35 8.46
C GLN A 198 25.24 -2.72 7.12
N ILE A 199 26.54 -2.76 6.79
CA ILE A 199 27.06 -2.27 5.51
C ILE A 199 27.70 -3.44 4.76
N ASN A 200 27.33 -3.62 3.51
CA ASN A 200 27.90 -4.62 2.60
C ASN A 200 28.46 -3.90 1.36
N ASP A 201 29.61 -4.37 0.86
CA ASP A 201 30.19 -3.90 -0.39
C ASP A 201 29.47 -4.57 -1.59
N LEU A 202 29.10 -3.79 -2.61
CA LEU A 202 28.51 -4.30 -3.86
C LEU A 202 29.56 -4.90 -4.80
N ALA A 203 30.84 -4.60 -4.59
CA ALA A 203 31.89 -4.82 -5.57
C ALA A 203 33.09 -5.58 -4.96
N GLN A 204 33.29 -6.84 -5.39
CA GLN A 204 34.61 -7.49 -5.26
C GLN A 204 35.67 -6.91 -6.23
N ILE A 205 35.53 -5.63 -6.61
CA ILE A 205 36.41 -4.92 -7.54
C ILE A 205 37.57 -4.34 -6.72
N ARG A 206 38.81 -4.55 -7.19
CA ARG A 206 40.02 -4.07 -6.51
C ARG A 206 40.16 -2.55 -6.60
N VAL A 207 39.45 -1.81 -5.74
CA VAL A 207 39.55 -0.34 -5.63
C VAL A 207 40.99 0.05 -5.27
N ARG A 208 41.59 1.01 -5.99
CA ARG A 208 42.95 1.49 -5.72
C ARG A 208 43.04 2.12 -4.31
N PRO A 209 44.24 2.22 -3.69
CA PRO A 209 44.35 2.60 -2.26
C PRO A 209 43.91 4.03 -1.89
N ASN A 210 43.62 4.89 -2.86
CA ASN A 210 43.56 6.36 -2.64
C ASN A 210 42.37 7.02 -3.34
N ASP A 211 41.26 6.29 -3.49
CA ASP A 211 40.04 6.74 -4.18
C ASP A 211 38.95 7.15 -3.19
N SER A 212 38.23 8.25 -3.47
CA SER A 212 37.14 8.76 -2.62
C SER A 212 35.92 7.84 -2.61
N SER A 213 35.81 6.93 -3.58
CA SER A 213 34.83 5.84 -3.62
C SER A 213 34.83 4.92 -2.39
N ARG A 214 35.86 4.96 -1.55
CA ARG A 214 35.97 4.15 -0.32
C ARG A 214 35.14 4.66 0.86
N TYR A 215 34.68 5.92 0.85
CA TYR A 215 33.96 6.50 1.99
C TYR A 215 32.45 6.49 1.79
N GLY A 216 31.74 6.06 2.84
CA GLY A 216 30.29 6.12 2.91
C GLY A 216 29.80 6.84 4.16
N ALA A 217 28.59 7.38 4.08
CA ALA A 217 27.89 7.99 5.19
C ALA A 217 26.41 7.61 5.17
N VAL A 218 25.87 7.24 6.33
CA VAL A 218 24.45 6.87 6.49
C VAL A 218 23.79 7.65 7.62
N PHE A 219 22.54 8.02 7.42
CA PHE A 219 21.76 8.81 8.37
C PHE A 219 20.25 8.67 8.14
N VAL A 220 19.47 9.11 9.12
CA VAL A 220 18.02 9.26 9.02
C VAL A 220 17.68 10.75 9.11
N ALA A 221 17.11 11.30 8.05
CA ALA A 221 16.82 12.74 7.91
C ALA A 221 15.33 13.01 7.74
N ASP A 222 14.88 14.18 8.21
CA ASP A 222 13.59 14.77 7.82
C ASP A 222 13.51 14.84 6.30
N ARG A 223 12.42 14.28 5.75
CA ARG A 223 12.21 14.10 4.31
C ARG A 223 12.17 15.45 3.58
N ASP A 224 11.58 16.45 4.19
CA ASP A 224 11.34 17.73 3.54
C ASP A 224 12.65 18.55 3.54
N TRP A 225 13.41 18.50 4.66
CA TRP A 225 14.79 19.03 4.71
C TRP A 225 15.73 18.38 3.69
N PHE A 226 15.69 17.04 3.57
CA PHE A 226 16.53 16.34 2.60
C PHE A 226 16.08 16.59 1.16
N GLY A 227 14.78 16.80 0.91
CA GLY A 227 14.26 17.23 -0.38
C GLY A 227 14.79 18.61 -0.83
N GLU A 228 14.97 19.54 0.11
CA GLU A 228 15.52 20.87 -0.18
C GLU A 228 17.06 20.88 -0.30
N LYS A 229 17.77 20.15 0.57
CA LYS A 229 19.23 20.24 0.70
C LYS A 229 20.02 19.05 0.13
N GLY A 230 19.36 17.96 -0.23
CA GLY A 230 20.00 16.68 -0.57
C GLY A 230 21.00 16.78 -1.74
N LEU A 231 20.67 17.53 -2.79
CA LEU A 231 21.57 17.71 -3.94
C LEU A 231 22.86 18.46 -3.55
N VAL A 232 22.75 19.55 -2.79
CA VAL A 232 23.91 20.32 -2.31
C VAL A 232 24.75 19.46 -1.38
N LEU A 233 24.11 18.74 -0.45
CA LEU A 233 24.76 17.85 0.49
C LEU A 233 25.50 16.70 -0.21
N GLN A 234 24.94 16.13 -1.28
CA GLN A 234 25.60 15.10 -2.09
C GLN A 234 26.82 15.67 -2.83
N LEU A 235 26.74 16.88 -3.38
CA LEU A 235 27.85 17.53 -4.07
C LEU A 235 28.99 17.86 -3.09
N ASP A 236 28.66 18.48 -1.96
CA ASP A 236 29.62 18.82 -0.89
C ASP A 236 30.28 17.56 -0.33
N TYR A 237 29.49 16.51 -0.04
CA TYR A 237 30.00 15.22 0.44
C TYR A 237 30.93 14.56 -0.60
N SER A 238 30.63 14.69 -1.89
CA SER A 238 31.48 14.16 -2.96
C SER A 238 32.84 14.87 -3.05
N ALA A 239 32.90 16.14 -2.63
CA ALA A 239 34.13 16.93 -2.61
C ALA A 239 34.97 16.69 -1.33
N GLU A 240 34.34 16.65 -0.15
CA GLU A 240 35.02 16.50 1.14
C GLU A 240 34.29 15.54 2.11
N PRO A 241 34.28 14.21 1.84
CA PRO A 241 33.44 13.24 2.56
C PRO A 241 33.54 13.31 4.09
N GLN A 242 34.77 13.36 4.62
CA GLN A 242 35.03 13.38 6.07
C GLN A 242 34.56 14.69 6.71
N ARG A 243 34.95 15.84 6.16
CA ARG A 243 34.59 17.17 6.69
C ARG A 243 33.08 17.36 6.69
N ILE A 244 32.38 16.90 5.65
CA ILE A 244 30.93 17.01 5.55
C ILE A 244 30.24 16.06 6.52
N ALA A 245 30.68 14.82 6.68
CA ALA A 245 30.13 13.91 7.69
C ALA A 245 30.24 14.44 9.13
N ASP A 246 31.40 15.01 9.48
CA ASP A 246 31.67 15.48 10.85
C ASP A 246 31.01 16.83 11.18
N SER A 247 30.86 17.69 10.18
CA SER A 247 30.28 19.03 10.35
C SER A 247 28.76 19.09 10.14
N THR A 248 28.18 18.18 9.35
CA THR A 248 26.75 18.25 9.00
C THR A 248 25.86 17.82 10.16
N VAL A 249 24.97 18.73 10.54
CA VAL A 249 23.86 18.44 11.43
C VAL A 249 22.66 18.00 10.59
N VAL A 250 22.12 16.82 10.92
CA VAL A 250 21.00 16.20 10.20
C VAL A 250 19.74 16.32 11.07
N PRO A 251 18.74 17.13 10.67
CA PRO A 251 17.45 17.17 11.35
C PRO A 251 16.73 15.83 11.21
N THR A 252 16.21 15.30 12.30
CA THR A 252 15.44 14.05 12.34
C THR A 252 14.17 14.27 13.16
N VAL A 253 13.04 13.73 12.70
CA VAL A 253 11.76 13.84 13.42
C VAL A 253 11.45 12.56 14.18
N LEU A 254 11.30 12.67 15.50
CA LEU A 254 10.75 11.62 16.32
C LEU A 254 9.25 11.85 16.53
N GLU A 255 8.52 10.77 16.72
CA GLU A 255 7.13 10.76 17.18
C GLU A 255 7.11 10.34 18.65
N TRP A 256 6.18 10.90 19.43
CA TRP A 256 6.04 10.58 20.84
C TRP A 256 4.59 10.27 21.22
N SER A 257 4.42 9.45 22.25
CA SER A 257 3.11 8.99 22.73
C SER A 257 3.13 8.66 24.22
N LEU A 258 1.96 8.67 24.85
CA LEU A 258 1.77 8.17 26.21
C LEU A 258 1.66 6.63 26.22
N ASP A 259 1.75 6.04 27.40
CA ASP A 259 1.51 4.62 27.69
C ASP A 259 0.22 4.52 28.53
N MET A 260 -0.86 3.96 27.97
CA MET A 260 -2.16 3.84 28.66
C MET A 260 -2.13 3.07 29.98
N ASN A 261 -1.08 2.28 30.26
CA ASN A 261 -0.93 1.59 31.54
C ASN A 261 -0.16 2.40 32.58
N ARG A 262 0.89 3.12 32.17
CA ARG A 262 1.70 3.96 33.07
C ARG A 262 1.15 5.37 33.26
N ASP A 263 0.39 5.87 32.29
CA ASP A 263 -0.09 7.24 32.20
C ASP A 263 -1.61 7.37 32.38
N LYS A 264 -2.23 6.44 33.13
CA LYS A 264 -3.68 6.36 33.37
C LYS A 264 -4.29 7.65 33.90
N ASP A 265 -3.56 8.40 34.72
CA ASP A 265 -3.92 9.69 35.29
C ASP A 265 -4.11 10.81 34.24
N MET A 266 -3.57 10.65 33.03
CA MET A 266 -3.81 11.58 31.91
C MET A 266 -5.14 11.33 31.18
N PHE A 267 -5.84 10.23 31.49
CA PHE A 267 -7.05 9.78 30.80
C PHE A 267 -8.24 9.66 31.77
N ARG A 268 -9.36 10.28 31.43
CA ARG A 268 -10.63 10.15 32.17
C ARG A 268 -11.48 9.07 31.51
N LEU A 269 -11.20 7.81 31.84
CA LEU A 269 -12.02 6.67 31.42
C LEU A 269 -13.47 6.82 31.92
N PRO A 270 -14.50 6.57 31.10
CA PRO A 270 -15.88 6.56 31.56
C PRO A 270 -16.14 5.31 32.41
N ASP A 271 -16.91 5.44 33.49
CA ASP A 271 -17.35 4.28 34.28
C ASP A 271 -18.22 3.35 33.42
N GLY A 272 -17.70 2.14 33.12
CA GLY A 272 -18.52 0.98 32.77
C GLY A 272 -18.66 0.56 31.30
N LEU A 273 -17.90 1.10 30.33
CA LEU A 273 -17.85 0.54 28.96
C LEU A 273 -16.43 0.32 28.42
N PRO A 274 -16.07 -0.85 27.82
CA PRO A 274 -14.67 -1.19 27.55
C PRO A 274 -14.06 -0.69 26.23
N THR A 275 -14.69 0.23 25.49
CA THR A 275 -14.37 0.46 24.06
C THR A 275 -14.19 1.91 23.61
N ASP A 276 -14.15 2.90 24.51
CA ASP A 276 -13.87 4.29 24.13
C ASP A 276 -12.91 4.95 25.15
N PRO A 277 -11.68 5.34 24.77
CA PRO A 277 -10.75 6.03 25.66
C PRO A 277 -11.28 7.42 25.98
N GLY A 278 -11.94 7.55 27.13
CA GLY A 278 -12.48 8.82 27.57
C GLY A 278 -11.43 9.94 27.65
N ARG A 279 -11.92 11.16 27.51
CA ARG A 279 -11.22 12.47 27.43
C ARG A 279 -9.93 12.55 28.24
N CYS A 280 -8.96 13.34 27.79
CA CYS A 280 -7.76 13.57 28.59
C CYS A 280 -8.02 14.45 29.83
N ILE A 281 -6.95 14.69 30.61
CA ILE A 281 -6.99 15.46 31.86
C ILE A 281 -7.53 16.88 31.71
N SER A 282 -7.29 17.57 30.58
CA SER A 282 -7.97 18.83 30.30
C SER A 282 -9.45 18.61 29.98
N ALA A 283 -10.34 19.50 30.47
CA ALA A 283 -11.65 19.65 29.85
C ALA A 283 -11.51 19.96 28.35
N ASN A 284 -12.54 19.64 27.57
CA ASN A 284 -12.57 19.86 26.11
C ASN A 284 -11.38 19.24 25.34
N SER A 285 -10.88 18.08 25.78
CA SER A 285 -9.82 17.31 25.09
C SER A 285 -10.33 15.94 24.61
N ILE A 286 -9.63 15.36 23.65
CA ILE A 286 -9.88 14.03 23.09
C ILE A 286 -8.59 13.20 23.08
N VAL A 287 -8.73 11.89 23.30
CA VAL A 287 -7.67 10.93 23.01
C VAL A 287 -7.66 10.68 21.51
N VAL A 288 -6.47 10.71 20.90
CA VAL A 288 -6.25 10.32 19.52
C VAL A 288 -5.10 9.31 19.46
N TYR A 289 -5.20 8.36 18.53
CA TYR A 289 -4.19 7.33 18.33
C TYR A 289 -3.33 7.66 17.11
N ASN A 290 -2.05 7.30 17.16
CA ASN A 290 -1.21 7.29 15.96
C ASN A 290 -1.56 6.06 15.10
N ASP A 291 -1.50 6.17 13.76
CA ASP A 291 -1.98 5.15 12.80
C ASP A 291 -1.15 3.84 12.73
N ASP A 292 -0.50 3.43 13.82
CA ASP A 292 0.34 2.24 13.91
C ASP A 292 -0.42 1.06 14.55
N GLU A 293 -0.03 -0.17 14.21
CA GLU A 293 -0.62 -1.42 14.74
C GLU A 293 -0.68 -1.48 16.29
N ASN A 294 0.17 -0.71 16.97
CA ASN A 294 0.31 -0.67 18.43
C ASN A 294 -0.61 0.35 19.15
N GLN A 295 -1.55 1.01 18.44
CA GLN A 295 -2.55 1.93 19.02
C GLN A 295 -1.98 2.93 20.06
N ARG A 296 -0.94 3.67 19.66
CA ARG A 296 -0.20 4.58 20.56
C ARG A 296 -1.04 5.83 20.89
N PRO A 297 -1.42 6.06 22.16
CA PRO A 297 -2.33 7.14 22.55
C PRO A 297 -1.60 8.47 22.75
N ARG A 298 -2.28 9.56 22.40
CA ARG A 298 -1.92 10.95 22.74
C ARG A 298 -3.18 11.79 22.91
N CYS A 299 -3.03 13.03 23.34
CA CYS A 299 -4.13 13.95 23.59
C CYS A 299 -4.06 15.16 22.65
N ASN A 300 -5.22 15.55 22.10
CA ASN A 300 -5.42 16.82 21.40
C ASN A 300 -6.56 17.60 22.06
N CYS A 301 -6.53 18.93 21.98
CA CYS A 301 -7.71 19.73 22.28
C CYS A 301 -8.83 19.43 21.27
N SER A 302 -10.07 19.54 21.72
CA SER A 302 -11.25 19.36 20.87
C SER A 302 -11.33 20.47 19.83
N LYS A 303 -12.04 20.22 18.73
CA LYS A 303 -12.26 21.25 17.71
C LYS A 303 -12.90 22.50 18.34
N GLY A 304 -12.32 23.67 18.08
CA GLY A 304 -12.71 24.95 18.68
C GLY A 304 -11.95 25.32 19.96
N TYR A 305 -11.01 24.47 20.40
CA TYR A 305 -10.17 24.70 21.57
C TYR A 305 -8.69 24.59 21.22
N GLU A 306 -7.84 25.39 21.88
CA GLU A 306 -6.39 25.40 21.73
C GLU A 306 -5.68 25.37 23.10
N GLY A 307 -4.36 25.15 23.11
CA GLY A 307 -3.57 25.05 24.34
C GLY A 307 -3.04 23.64 24.61
N ASN A 308 -2.87 23.30 25.88
CA ASN A 308 -2.20 22.07 26.31
C ASN A 308 -3.19 21.06 26.93
N PRO A 309 -3.53 19.95 26.24
CA PRO A 309 -4.49 18.96 26.73
C PRO A 309 -3.96 18.08 27.87
N TYR A 310 -2.65 18.14 28.17
CA TYR A 310 -1.98 17.40 29.24
C TYR A 310 -1.95 18.16 30.57
N ILE A 311 -2.47 19.39 30.61
CA ILE A 311 -2.60 20.21 31.82
C ILE A 311 -4.10 20.30 32.18
N ALA A 312 -4.44 20.30 33.47
CA ALA A 312 -5.81 20.53 33.91
C ALA A 312 -6.31 21.89 33.41
N ASP A 313 -7.44 21.90 32.72
CA ASP A 313 -8.05 23.06 32.05
C ASP A 313 -7.11 23.81 31.07
N GLY A 314 -6.12 23.10 30.50
CA GLY A 314 -5.17 23.66 29.56
C GLY A 314 -5.68 23.84 28.12
N CYS A 315 -6.78 23.19 27.74
CA CYS A 315 -7.50 23.47 26.49
C CYS A 315 -8.53 24.59 26.70
N GLN A 316 -8.24 25.77 26.17
CA GLN A 316 -9.07 26.97 26.25
C GLN A 316 -9.84 27.21 24.94
N ASP A 317 -10.92 27.96 25.05
CA ASP A 317 -11.79 28.33 23.92
C ASP A 317 -11.07 29.28 22.96
N ILE A 318 -11.10 28.99 21.65
CA ILE A 318 -10.51 29.88 20.64
C ILE A 318 -11.46 31.04 20.39
N ASP A 319 -11.08 32.27 20.75
CA ASP A 319 -11.83 33.47 20.36
C ASP A 319 -11.62 33.79 18.87
N GLU A 320 -12.37 33.09 18.02
CA GLU A 320 -12.29 33.20 16.57
C GLU A 320 -12.61 34.62 16.08
N CYS A 321 -13.32 35.42 16.88
CA CYS A 321 -13.62 36.82 16.59
C CYS A 321 -12.39 37.75 16.68
N GLN A 322 -11.31 37.33 17.34
CA GLN A 322 -10.03 38.04 17.32
C GLN A 322 -9.22 37.77 16.04
N SER A 323 -9.56 36.74 15.27
CA SER A 323 -8.86 36.33 14.04
C SER A 323 -9.76 36.38 12.77
N PRO A 324 -10.35 37.55 12.42
CA PRO A 324 -11.33 37.66 11.33
C PRO A 324 -10.78 37.36 9.92
N GLY A 325 -9.45 37.34 9.74
CA GLY A 325 -8.80 36.88 8.50
C GLY A 325 -8.80 35.36 8.31
N VAL A 326 -8.87 34.60 9.42
CA VAL A 326 -8.99 33.13 9.42
C VAL A 326 -10.46 32.70 9.53
N TYR A 327 -11.24 33.45 10.32
CA TYR A 327 -12.65 33.19 10.61
C TYR A 327 -13.56 34.33 10.10
N PRO A 328 -13.79 34.44 8.78
CA PRO A 328 -14.51 35.57 8.21
C PRO A 328 -16.02 35.51 8.53
N CYS A 329 -16.55 36.61 9.08
CA CYS A 329 -17.99 36.89 9.15
C CYS A 329 -18.40 37.85 8.02
N PRO A 330 -18.80 37.37 6.82
CA PRO A 330 -19.05 38.24 5.67
C PRO A 330 -20.29 39.15 5.79
N GLN A 331 -21.24 38.85 6.67
CA GLN A 331 -22.46 39.63 6.88
C GLN A 331 -22.94 39.61 8.34
N GLY A 332 -22.22 40.27 9.24
CA GLY A 332 -22.67 40.48 10.62
C GLY A 332 -21.56 40.74 11.63
N THR A 333 -21.95 41.01 12.88
CA THR A 333 -21.04 41.08 14.03
C THR A 333 -20.66 39.66 14.46
N CYS A 334 -19.37 39.38 14.62
CA CYS A 334 -18.90 38.12 15.20
C CYS A 334 -19.26 38.05 16.69
N ILE A 335 -19.70 36.89 17.14
CA ILE A 335 -19.98 36.59 18.55
C ILE A 335 -19.31 35.24 18.84
N ASN A 336 -18.31 35.25 19.72
CA ASN A 336 -17.64 34.03 20.16
C ASN A 336 -18.59 33.19 21.04
N MET A 337 -18.52 31.87 20.93
CA MET A 337 -19.21 30.93 21.81
C MET A 337 -18.29 29.73 22.10
N PRO A 338 -18.47 29.00 23.21
CA PRO A 338 -17.62 27.87 23.55
C PRO A 338 -17.53 26.81 22.43
N GLY A 339 -16.34 26.70 21.83
CA GLY A 339 -15.97 25.80 20.74
C GLY A 339 -16.40 26.24 19.33
N THR A 340 -16.99 27.43 19.14
CA THR A 340 -17.42 27.96 17.83
C THR A 340 -17.94 29.41 17.87
N TYR A 341 -17.62 30.21 16.87
CA TYR A 341 -18.25 31.53 16.66
C TYR A 341 -19.59 31.45 15.91
N ARG A 342 -20.37 32.54 16.02
CA ARG A 342 -21.48 32.84 15.11
C ARG A 342 -21.42 34.27 14.57
N CYS A 343 -21.95 34.49 13.38
CA CYS A 343 -22.14 35.83 12.81
C CYS A 343 -23.59 36.29 13.01
N SER A 344 -23.80 37.47 13.59
CA SER A 344 -25.12 38.05 13.87
C SER A 344 -25.44 39.19 12.92
N SER A 345 -26.53 39.07 12.13
CA SER A 345 -26.98 40.12 11.20
C SER A 345 -27.83 41.17 11.90
N THR A 346 -27.50 42.46 11.73
CA THR A 346 -28.21 43.59 12.34
C THR A 346 -29.47 43.98 11.58
N LYS A 347 -30.56 43.21 11.75
CA LYS A 347 -31.91 43.71 11.47
C LYS A 347 -32.58 44.17 12.77
N LYS A 348 -32.98 45.44 12.81
CA LYS A 348 -33.67 46.04 13.98
C LYS A 348 -34.98 45.30 14.26
N SER A 349 -35.15 44.85 15.49
CA SER A 349 -36.42 44.33 16.01
C SER A 349 -37.42 45.46 16.23
N PHE A 350 -38.71 45.21 15.99
CA PHE A 350 -39.80 46.11 16.38
C PHE A 350 -40.91 45.34 17.10
N SER A 351 -41.27 45.86 18.29
CA SER A 351 -42.51 45.66 19.07
C SER A 351 -43.14 44.26 19.21
N ARG A 352 -43.23 43.80 20.47
CA ARG A 352 -44.26 42.85 20.95
C ARG A 352 -45.58 43.59 21.20
N LEU A 353 -46.73 42.92 21.02
CA LEU A 353 -47.81 42.73 22.02
C LEU A 353 -48.83 41.66 21.49
N PRO A 354 -49.86 41.17 22.24
CA PRO A 354 -49.93 39.73 22.49
C PRO A 354 -51.26 39.03 22.12
N GLY A 355 -51.20 37.69 22.09
CA GLY A 355 -52.32 36.85 22.49
C GLY A 355 -53.26 36.32 21.39
N LEU A 356 -53.06 35.06 20.98
CA LEU A 356 -54.14 34.06 21.02
C LEU A 356 -53.56 32.63 20.99
N ILE A 357 -53.73 31.88 22.09
CA ILE A 357 -53.40 30.45 22.15
C ILE A 357 -54.69 29.67 21.93
N SER A 358 -54.82 28.99 20.79
CA SER A 358 -55.64 27.76 20.56
C SER A 358 -55.63 27.22 19.11
N GLY A 359 -54.70 27.66 18.25
CA GLY A 359 -54.52 27.08 16.89
C GLY A 359 -53.07 26.78 16.50
N ILE A 360 -52.12 27.10 17.37
CA ILE A 360 -50.68 27.15 17.04
C ILE A 360 -49.99 25.79 17.20
N ALA A 361 -50.47 24.89 18.08
CA ALA A 361 -49.80 23.61 18.34
C ALA A 361 -49.73 22.70 17.10
N ILE A 362 -50.85 22.60 16.34
CA ILE A 362 -50.92 21.75 15.14
C ILE A 362 -50.15 22.40 13.98
N SER A 363 -50.34 23.71 13.75
CA SER A 363 -49.66 24.44 12.67
C SER A 363 -48.15 24.60 12.89
N ALA A 364 -47.69 24.81 14.12
CA ALA A 364 -46.26 24.82 14.47
C ALA A 364 -45.65 23.41 14.39
N GLY A 365 -46.39 22.36 14.76
CA GLY A 365 -45.97 20.96 14.58
C GLY A 365 -45.70 20.62 13.11
N PHE A 366 -46.66 20.92 12.22
CA PHE A 366 -46.45 20.75 10.78
C PHE A 366 -45.37 21.67 10.22
N GLY A 367 -45.31 22.94 10.64
CA GLY A 367 -44.26 23.88 10.21
C GLY A 367 -42.85 23.43 10.59
N LEU A 368 -42.68 22.90 11.81
CA LEU A 368 -41.41 22.32 12.26
C LEU A 368 -41.07 21.05 11.48
N LEU A 369 -42.05 20.17 11.24
CA LEU A 369 -41.87 18.95 10.44
C LEU A 369 -41.45 19.26 9.00
N PHE A 370 -42.13 20.19 8.32
CA PHE A 370 -41.75 20.63 6.97
C PHE A 370 -40.39 21.34 6.94
N SER A 371 -40.04 22.10 7.97
CA SER A 371 -38.72 22.70 8.12
C SER A 371 -37.63 21.63 8.27
N LEU A 372 -37.82 20.64 9.14
CA LEU A 372 -36.89 19.53 9.34
C LEU A 372 -36.74 18.67 8.07
N LEU A 373 -37.83 18.36 7.37
CA LEU A 373 -37.80 17.67 6.07
C LEU A 373 -37.10 18.51 5.00
N GLY A 374 -37.29 19.83 5.00
CA GLY A 374 -36.59 20.78 4.14
C GLY A 374 -35.08 20.78 4.38
N VAL A 375 -34.66 20.91 5.64
CA VAL A 375 -33.25 20.82 6.06
C VAL A 375 -32.66 19.46 5.68
N ALA A 376 -33.34 18.35 5.97
CA ALA A 376 -32.90 17.00 5.61
C ALA A 376 -32.76 16.82 4.08
N LYS A 377 -33.68 17.38 3.29
CA LYS A 377 -33.59 17.37 1.82
C LYS A 377 -32.43 18.23 1.30
N ILE A 378 -32.15 19.36 1.95
CA ILE A 378 -31.00 20.23 1.63
C ILE A 378 -29.69 19.55 2.00
N THR A 379 -29.55 18.98 3.20
CA THR A 379 -28.32 18.29 3.64
C THR A 379 -28.06 17.04 2.79
N ASN A 380 -29.08 16.25 2.45
CA ASN A 380 -28.95 15.14 1.52
C ASN A 380 -28.52 15.60 0.11
N LYS A 381 -29.11 16.68 -0.42
CA LYS A 381 -28.71 17.26 -1.72
C LYS A 381 -27.28 17.81 -1.70
N LEU A 382 -26.83 18.37 -0.58
CA LEU A 382 -25.44 18.80 -0.37
C LEU A 382 -24.48 17.60 -0.25
N LYS A 383 -24.87 16.53 0.46
CA LYS A 383 -24.11 15.27 0.58
C LYS A 383 -23.93 14.61 -0.80
N GLN A 384 -25.01 14.50 -1.58
CA GLN A 384 -24.97 14.03 -2.97
C GLN A 384 -24.07 14.90 -3.87
N ARG A 385 -24.17 16.23 -3.77
CA ARG A 385 -23.29 17.16 -4.52
C ARG A 385 -21.82 16.99 -4.14
N ARG A 386 -21.50 16.80 -2.86
CA ARG A 386 -20.13 16.53 -2.38
C ARG A 386 -19.62 15.19 -2.92
N ALA A 387 -20.44 14.13 -2.84
CA ALA A 387 -20.11 12.81 -3.39
C ALA A 387 -19.84 12.86 -4.90
N LYS A 388 -20.71 13.53 -5.69
CA LYS A 388 -20.51 13.68 -7.15
C LYS A 388 -19.24 14.46 -7.49
N LYS A 389 -18.91 15.52 -6.74
CA LYS A 389 -17.63 16.24 -6.90
C LYS A 389 -16.42 15.36 -6.57
N LEU A 390 -16.53 14.49 -5.55
CA LEU A 390 -15.46 13.58 -5.16
C LEU A 390 -15.25 12.46 -6.21
N ARG A 391 -16.33 11.85 -6.70
CA ARG A 391 -16.30 10.89 -7.83
C ARG A 391 -15.62 11.49 -9.06
N GLN A 392 -15.97 12.73 -9.43
CA GLN A 392 -15.31 13.45 -10.52
C GLN A 392 -13.82 13.78 -10.25
N LYS A 393 -13.44 14.04 -9.00
CA LYS A 393 -12.03 14.24 -8.61
C LYS A 393 -11.23 12.95 -8.81
N PHE A 394 -11.77 11.81 -8.38
CA PHE A 394 -11.15 10.50 -8.58
C PHE A 394 -11.08 10.11 -10.06
N PHE A 395 -12.15 10.30 -10.83
CA PHE A 395 -12.15 10.06 -12.28
C PHE A 395 -11.02 10.81 -13.00
N LYS A 396 -10.76 12.06 -12.61
CA LYS A 396 -9.63 12.84 -13.15
C LYS A 396 -8.26 12.36 -12.63
N LYS A 397 -8.14 12.05 -11.33
CA LYS A 397 -6.90 11.51 -10.71
C LYS A 397 -6.48 10.18 -11.37
N ASN A 398 -7.44 9.33 -11.66
CA ASN A 398 -7.25 7.99 -12.24
C ASN A 398 -7.16 8.01 -13.78
N HIS A 399 -6.77 9.15 -14.37
CA HIS A 399 -6.60 9.35 -15.81
C HIS A 399 -7.81 8.97 -16.69
N GLY A 400 -9.03 9.04 -16.15
CA GLY A 400 -10.22 8.55 -16.84
C GLY A 400 -10.57 9.26 -18.14
N LEU A 401 -10.13 10.51 -18.31
CA LEU A 401 -10.22 11.23 -19.59
C LEU A 401 -9.32 10.58 -20.66
N LEU A 402 -8.11 10.15 -20.29
CA LEU A 402 -7.17 9.48 -21.19
C LEU A 402 -7.67 8.07 -21.55
N LEU A 403 -8.18 7.31 -20.57
CA LEU A 403 -8.77 6.00 -20.86
C LEU A 403 -10.02 6.14 -21.75
N GLN A 404 -10.88 7.13 -21.51
CA GLN A 404 -12.03 7.42 -22.36
C GLN A 404 -11.61 7.81 -23.79
N GLN A 405 -10.52 8.55 -23.95
CA GLN A 405 -9.95 8.85 -25.27
C GLN A 405 -9.44 7.56 -25.96
N LEU A 406 -8.67 6.72 -25.29
CA LEU A 406 -8.18 5.44 -25.84
C LEU A 406 -9.32 4.54 -26.30
N ILE A 407 -10.34 4.35 -25.44
CA ILE A 407 -11.57 3.62 -25.76
C ILE A 407 -12.29 4.23 -26.96
N SER A 408 -12.37 5.57 -27.07
CA SER A 408 -13.01 6.22 -28.23
C SER A 408 -12.20 6.16 -29.53
N SER A 409 -10.86 6.02 -29.45
CA SER A 409 -9.97 6.02 -30.61
C SER A 409 -9.74 4.64 -31.22
N ASN A 410 -9.89 3.57 -30.44
CA ASN A 410 -9.71 2.19 -30.90
C ASN A 410 -11.04 1.43 -30.83
N LYS A 411 -11.64 1.15 -31.99
CA LYS A 411 -12.95 0.53 -32.11
C LYS A 411 -13.02 -0.88 -31.49
N ASP A 412 -11.96 -1.68 -31.62
CA ASP A 412 -11.92 -3.03 -31.02
C ASP A 412 -11.89 -2.99 -29.49
N ILE A 413 -11.24 -1.97 -28.91
CA ILE A 413 -11.25 -1.73 -27.46
C ILE A 413 -12.60 -1.14 -27.02
N ALA A 414 -13.18 -0.24 -27.83
CA ALA A 414 -14.50 0.37 -27.60
C ALA A 414 -15.62 -0.67 -27.46
N GLU A 415 -15.60 -1.70 -28.29
CA GLU A 415 -16.59 -2.78 -28.30
C GLU A 415 -16.40 -3.79 -27.15
N ARG A 416 -15.23 -3.80 -26.49
CA ARG A 416 -14.86 -4.81 -25.46
C ARG A 416 -14.73 -4.27 -24.04
N THR A 417 -14.41 -2.98 -23.86
CA THR A 417 -14.07 -2.39 -22.55
C THR A 417 -14.98 -1.19 -22.23
N ARG A 418 -15.78 -1.30 -21.16
CA ARG A 418 -16.71 -0.26 -20.72
C ARG A 418 -16.21 0.48 -19.47
N ILE A 419 -16.47 1.79 -19.40
CA ILE A 419 -16.35 2.54 -18.14
C ILE A 419 -17.69 2.47 -17.40
N PHE A 420 -17.67 1.89 -16.20
CA PHE A 420 -18.82 1.74 -15.32
C PHE A 420 -18.89 2.89 -14.31
N SER A 421 -20.11 3.32 -13.96
CA SER A 421 -20.32 4.27 -12.86
C SER A 421 -20.27 3.55 -11.51
N LEU A 422 -19.86 4.25 -10.44
CA LEU A 422 -19.87 3.64 -9.10
C LEU A 422 -21.29 3.32 -8.64
N GLU A 423 -22.28 4.11 -9.07
CA GLU A 423 -23.69 3.88 -8.74
C GLU A 423 -24.25 2.59 -9.37
N GLU A 424 -23.85 2.27 -10.60
CA GLU A 424 -24.19 1.01 -11.27
C GLU A 424 -23.58 -0.21 -10.57
N LEU A 425 -22.30 -0.12 -10.16
CA LEU A 425 -21.65 -1.21 -9.42
C LEU A 425 -22.17 -1.33 -7.96
N GLU A 426 -22.50 -0.21 -7.31
CA GLU A 426 -23.20 -0.19 -6.02
C GLU A 426 -24.57 -0.86 -6.11
N GLN A 427 -25.35 -0.63 -7.19
CA GLN A 427 -26.63 -1.32 -7.41
C GLN A 427 -26.40 -2.82 -7.67
N ALA A 428 -25.49 -3.18 -8.58
CA ALA A 428 -25.22 -4.56 -8.96
C ALA A 428 -24.75 -5.46 -7.80
N THR A 429 -24.08 -4.88 -6.80
CA THR A 429 -23.50 -5.58 -5.65
C THR A 429 -24.29 -5.42 -4.34
N ASN A 430 -25.49 -4.82 -4.37
CA ASN A 430 -26.23 -4.41 -3.16
C ASN A 430 -25.36 -3.61 -2.16
N LYS A 431 -24.64 -2.59 -2.68
CA LYS A 431 -23.67 -1.74 -1.98
C LYS A 431 -22.46 -2.51 -1.41
N PHE A 432 -21.91 -3.44 -2.20
CA PHE A 432 -20.80 -4.32 -1.80
C PHE A 432 -21.14 -5.19 -0.58
N ASP A 433 -22.31 -5.82 -0.62
CA ASP A 433 -22.82 -6.72 0.42
C ASP A 433 -21.83 -7.88 0.70
N HIS A 434 -21.61 -8.19 1.98
CA HIS A 434 -20.72 -9.28 2.38
C HIS A 434 -21.18 -10.65 1.88
N ASN A 435 -22.50 -10.87 1.74
CA ASN A 435 -23.06 -12.11 1.20
C ASN A 435 -22.82 -12.29 -0.31
N ARG A 436 -22.26 -11.27 -0.98
CA ARG A 436 -21.87 -11.32 -2.41
C ARG A 436 -20.37 -11.49 -2.60
N ILE A 437 -19.58 -11.67 -1.54
CA ILE A 437 -18.14 -11.92 -1.67
C ILE A 437 -17.91 -13.30 -2.27
N LEU A 438 -17.13 -13.35 -3.36
CA LEU A 438 -16.68 -14.58 -4.03
C LEU A 438 -15.33 -15.06 -3.49
N GLY A 439 -14.53 -14.13 -2.97
CA GLY A 439 -13.22 -14.38 -2.40
C GLY A 439 -12.51 -13.08 -2.05
N GLY A 440 -11.39 -13.17 -1.33
CA GLY A 440 -10.57 -12.01 -1.03
C GLY A 440 -9.18 -12.39 -0.51
N GLY A 441 -8.17 -11.65 -0.94
CA GLY A 441 -6.76 -11.90 -0.61
C GLY A 441 -5.97 -10.60 -0.50
N GLY A 442 -4.68 -10.67 -0.81
CA GLY A 442 -3.77 -9.50 -0.81
C GLY A 442 -4.07 -8.48 -1.91
N HIS A 443 -4.77 -8.88 -2.98
CA HIS A 443 -5.10 -8.04 -4.14
C HIS A 443 -6.52 -7.42 -4.08
N GLY A 444 -7.23 -7.58 -2.96
CA GLY A 444 -8.57 -7.02 -2.75
C GLY A 444 -9.63 -8.03 -2.32
N THR A 445 -10.90 -7.65 -2.52
CA THR A 445 -12.10 -8.48 -2.35
C THR A 445 -12.87 -8.50 -3.66
N VAL A 446 -13.33 -9.67 -4.10
CA VAL A 446 -14.12 -9.84 -5.33
C VAL A 446 -15.59 -10.07 -4.97
N TYR A 447 -16.49 -9.32 -5.61
CA TYR A 447 -17.94 -9.36 -5.37
C TYR A 447 -18.70 -9.86 -6.61
N LYS A 448 -19.77 -10.64 -6.39
CA LYS A 448 -20.74 -11.04 -7.41
C LYS A 448 -21.73 -9.91 -7.69
N GLY A 449 -21.57 -9.28 -8.85
CA GLY A 449 -22.50 -8.29 -9.38
C GLY A 449 -23.55 -8.91 -10.30
N ILE A 450 -24.73 -8.30 -10.37
CA ILE A 450 -25.72 -8.52 -11.42
C ILE A 450 -26.02 -7.15 -12.03
N LEU A 451 -25.61 -6.92 -13.28
CA LEU A 451 -25.82 -5.64 -13.96
C LEU A 451 -27.28 -5.47 -14.41
N SER A 452 -27.65 -4.26 -14.87
CA SER A 452 -29.01 -3.91 -15.27
C SER A 452 -29.53 -4.67 -16.51
N ASP A 453 -28.62 -5.19 -17.33
CA ASP A 453 -28.88 -6.10 -18.45
C ASP A 453 -28.97 -7.59 -18.02
N GLN A 454 -28.99 -7.85 -16.71
CA GLN A 454 -28.96 -9.17 -16.07
C GLN A 454 -27.65 -9.96 -16.24
N SER A 455 -26.61 -9.37 -16.83
CA SER A 455 -25.30 -10.04 -16.90
C SER A 455 -24.67 -10.19 -15.50
N ILE A 456 -24.12 -11.37 -15.24
CA ILE A 456 -23.46 -11.68 -13.96
C ILE A 456 -21.97 -11.39 -14.11
N VAL A 457 -21.42 -10.61 -13.19
CA VAL A 457 -20.04 -10.10 -13.25
C VAL A 457 -19.29 -10.32 -11.94
N ALA A 458 -17.97 -10.44 -12.04
CA ALA A 458 -17.07 -10.39 -10.89
C ALA A 458 -16.46 -8.99 -10.77
N ILE A 459 -16.62 -8.34 -9.61
CA ILE A 459 -16.17 -6.96 -9.37
C ILE A 459 -15.05 -6.99 -8.32
N LYS A 460 -13.79 -6.77 -8.75
CA LYS A 460 -12.61 -6.69 -7.88
C LYS A 460 -12.51 -5.28 -7.30
N LYS A 461 -12.49 -5.21 -5.97
CA LYS A 461 -12.37 -3.99 -5.17
C LYS A 461 -11.17 -4.13 -4.24
N SER A 462 -10.14 -3.34 -4.49
CA SER A 462 -8.90 -3.37 -3.74
C SER A 462 -9.08 -2.86 -2.30
N LYS A 463 -8.18 -3.24 -1.39
CA LYS A 463 -8.38 -3.06 0.07
C LYS A 463 -7.63 -1.84 0.64
N ILE A 464 -6.53 -1.38 0.03
CA ILE A 464 -5.64 -0.37 0.65
C ILE A 464 -5.13 0.63 -0.39
N VAL A 465 -5.24 1.94 -0.11
CA VAL A 465 -4.72 2.99 -1.01
C VAL A 465 -3.17 3.00 -1.03
N VAL A 466 -2.57 2.14 -1.85
CA VAL A 466 -1.12 2.12 -2.14
C VAL A 466 -0.93 2.47 -3.62
N GLN A 467 0.05 3.31 -3.95
CA GLN A 467 0.41 3.62 -5.35
C GLN A 467 0.70 2.36 -6.19
N ARG A 468 1.14 1.27 -5.52
CA ARG A 468 1.29 -0.07 -6.08
C ARG A 468 -0.01 -0.59 -6.71
N GLU A 469 -1.15 -0.50 -6.02
CA GLU A 469 -2.44 -1.00 -6.52
C GLU A 469 -2.90 -0.24 -7.78
N ILE A 470 -2.61 1.07 -7.87
CA ILE A 470 -2.91 1.87 -9.08
C ILE A 470 -2.08 1.39 -10.28
N ASN A 471 -0.79 1.06 -10.06
CA ASN A 471 0.05 0.53 -11.12
C ASN A 471 -0.39 -0.90 -11.53
N GLN A 472 -0.82 -1.73 -10.58
CA GLN A 472 -1.41 -3.06 -10.88
C GLN A 472 -2.69 -2.91 -11.71
N PHE A 473 -3.58 -1.99 -11.34
CA PHE A 473 -4.79 -1.67 -12.11
C PHE A 473 -4.46 -1.27 -13.57
N ILE A 474 -3.49 -0.37 -13.77
CA ILE A 474 -3.08 0.06 -15.12
C ILE A 474 -2.58 -1.13 -15.93
N ASN A 475 -1.73 -1.99 -15.34
CA ASN A 475 -1.24 -3.20 -15.99
C ASN A 475 -2.39 -4.15 -16.38
N GLU A 476 -3.33 -4.43 -15.46
CA GLU A 476 -4.48 -5.30 -15.75
C GLU A 476 -5.34 -4.79 -16.90
N VAL A 477 -5.66 -3.49 -16.94
CA VAL A 477 -6.44 -2.91 -18.05
C VAL A 477 -5.67 -2.98 -19.37
N VAL A 478 -4.38 -2.61 -19.38
CA VAL A 478 -3.57 -2.59 -20.61
C VAL A 478 -3.39 -4.00 -21.17
N ILE A 479 -3.13 -5.00 -20.32
CA ILE A 479 -2.96 -6.39 -20.74
C ILE A 479 -4.30 -7.00 -21.16
N LEU A 480 -5.32 -6.97 -20.30
CA LEU A 480 -6.57 -7.69 -20.54
C LEU A 480 -7.44 -7.09 -21.66
N SER A 481 -7.26 -5.80 -22.00
CA SER A 481 -7.90 -5.21 -23.18
C SER A 481 -7.29 -5.69 -24.51
N GLN A 482 -6.05 -6.22 -24.48
CA GLN A 482 -5.33 -6.71 -25.67
C GLN A 482 -5.37 -8.24 -25.78
N THR A 483 -5.49 -8.98 -24.67
CA THR A 483 -5.63 -10.44 -24.70
C THR A 483 -7.03 -10.89 -25.10
N ASN A 484 -7.14 -11.86 -26.01
CA ASN A 484 -8.40 -12.52 -26.34
C ASN A 484 -8.20 -14.04 -26.50
N HIS A 485 -8.31 -14.76 -25.39
CA HIS A 485 -8.13 -16.22 -25.36
C HIS A 485 -9.25 -16.91 -24.54
N ARG A 486 -9.64 -18.13 -24.92
CA ARG A 486 -10.76 -18.84 -24.27
C ARG A 486 -10.46 -19.18 -22.80
N ASN A 487 -9.20 -19.54 -22.52
CA ASN A 487 -8.68 -19.92 -21.19
C ASN A 487 -8.03 -18.75 -20.44
N VAL A 488 -8.39 -17.50 -20.78
CA VAL A 488 -8.05 -16.30 -19.99
C VAL A 488 -9.37 -15.64 -19.56
N VAL A 489 -9.40 -15.06 -18.35
CA VAL A 489 -10.57 -14.30 -17.86
C VAL A 489 -10.72 -12.99 -18.61
N LYS A 490 -11.92 -12.74 -19.16
CA LYS A 490 -12.28 -11.52 -19.86
C LYS A 490 -12.52 -10.37 -18.89
N LEU A 491 -11.86 -9.24 -19.13
CA LEU A 491 -12.18 -7.95 -18.52
C LEU A 491 -13.31 -7.28 -19.34
N PHE A 492 -14.43 -6.97 -18.70
CA PHE A 492 -15.51 -6.17 -19.30
C PHE A 492 -15.30 -4.67 -19.11
N GLY A 493 -14.54 -4.26 -18.10
CA GLY A 493 -14.25 -2.85 -17.88
C GLY A 493 -13.81 -2.46 -16.49
N CYS A 494 -13.92 -1.18 -16.18
CA CYS A 494 -13.49 -0.61 -14.91
C CYS A 494 -14.39 0.54 -14.43
N CYS A 495 -14.32 0.86 -13.13
CA CYS A 495 -14.86 2.09 -12.56
C CYS A 495 -13.73 2.96 -12.01
N LEU A 496 -13.68 4.22 -12.44
CA LEU A 496 -12.62 5.17 -12.08
C LEU A 496 -13.09 6.22 -11.06
N GLU A 497 -14.33 6.14 -10.59
CA GLU A 497 -14.96 7.10 -9.66
C GLU A 497 -14.58 6.88 -8.19
N THR A 498 -13.73 5.89 -7.90
CA THR A 498 -13.23 5.49 -6.57
C THR A 498 -11.76 5.86 -6.37
N GLU A 499 -11.28 5.88 -5.13
CA GLU A 499 -9.89 6.28 -4.85
C GLU A 499 -8.83 5.35 -5.46
N VAL A 500 -9.09 4.04 -5.39
CA VAL A 500 -8.46 3.02 -6.23
C VAL A 500 -9.54 2.52 -7.20
N PRO A 501 -9.27 2.44 -8.51
CA PRO A 501 -10.23 1.92 -9.49
C PRO A 501 -10.76 0.51 -9.18
N LEU A 502 -11.98 0.22 -9.62
CA LEU A 502 -12.58 -1.11 -9.57
C LEU A 502 -12.46 -1.79 -10.93
N LEU A 503 -12.27 -3.11 -10.97
CA LEU A 503 -12.21 -3.91 -12.19
C LEU A 503 -13.44 -4.84 -12.28
N VAL A 504 -13.98 -5.01 -13.49
CA VAL A 504 -15.21 -5.76 -13.77
C VAL A 504 -14.90 -6.84 -14.81
N TYR A 505 -15.07 -8.10 -14.45
CA TYR A 505 -14.74 -9.28 -15.26
C TYR A 505 -15.97 -10.15 -15.50
N GLU A 506 -15.87 -11.10 -16.43
CA GLU A 506 -16.81 -12.22 -16.51
C GLU A 506 -16.87 -13.00 -15.18
N PHE A 507 -18.08 -13.39 -14.77
CA PHE A 507 -18.25 -14.22 -13.57
C PHE A 507 -17.98 -15.69 -13.91
N ILE A 508 -17.03 -16.30 -13.20
CA ILE A 508 -16.70 -17.72 -13.30
C ILE A 508 -17.31 -18.47 -12.11
N SER A 509 -18.13 -19.48 -12.42
CA SER A 509 -19.13 -20.03 -11.50
C SER A 509 -18.64 -21.08 -10.51
N ASN A 510 -17.59 -21.84 -10.85
CA ASN A 510 -17.17 -23.03 -10.10
C ASN A 510 -15.89 -22.79 -9.28
N GLY A 511 -15.56 -21.54 -8.96
CA GLY A 511 -14.45 -21.21 -8.04
C GLY A 511 -13.04 -21.42 -8.62
N THR A 512 -12.07 -21.68 -7.75
CA THR A 512 -10.64 -21.82 -8.08
C THR A 512 -10.21 -23.28 -8.16
N LEU A 513 -9.15 -23.58 -8.90
CA LEU A 513 -8.56 -24.92 -8.94
C LEU A 513 -8.07 -25.37 -7.56
N SER A 514 -7.50 -24.45 -6.77
CA SER A 514 -7.08 -24.70 -5.38
C SER A 514 -8.23 -25.22 -4.49
N PHE A 515 -9.45 -24.68 -4.66
CA PHE A 515 -10.64 -25.17 -3.96
C PHE A 515 -11.00 -26.61 -4.36
N HIS A 516 -10.91 -26.96 -5.66
CA HIS A 516 -11.23 -28.30 -6.14
C HIS A 516 -10.17 -29.36 -5.82
N LEU A 517 -8.91 -28.96 -5.64
CA LEU A 517 -7.81 -29.86 -5.28
C LEU A 517 -7.67 -30.05 -3.76
N HIS A 518 -7.67 -28.97 -2.99
CA HIS A 518 -7.34 -28.99 -1.55
C HIS A 518 -8.51 -28.65 -0.62
N GLY A 519 -9.64 -28.20 -1.15
CA GLY A 519 -10.85 -27.93 -0.38
C GLY A 519 -11.67 -29.19 -0.09
N GLN A 520 -12.65 -29.05 0.80
CA GLN A 520 -13.69 -30.07 1.03
C GLN A 520 -14.71 -30.03 -0.12
N SER A 521 -14.34 -30.61 -1.27
CA SER A 521 -15.27 -30.88 -2.38
C SER A 521 -15.81 -32.29 -2.28
N ASP A 522 -17.13 -32.44 -2.30
CA ASP A 522 -17.81 -33.75 -2.36
C ASP A 522 -17.53 -34.52 -3.67
N ASN A 523 -17.05 -33.82 -4.70
CA ASN A 523 -16.69 -34.40 -6.00
C ASN A 523 -15.22 -34.05 -6.34
N PRO A 524 -14.26 -34.97 -6.15
CA PRO A 524 -12.87 -34.77 -6.55
C PRO A 524 -12.70 -34.78 -8.08
N LEU A 525 -11.80 -33.93 -8.61
CA LEU A 525 -11.48 -33.90 -10.04
C LEU A 525 -10.87 -35.23 -10.51
N SER A 526 -11.47 -35.83 -11.55
CA SER A 526 -10.92 -37.01 -12.24
C SER A 526 -9.54 -36.73 -12.84
N TRP A 527 -8.72 -37.75 -13.05
CA TRP A 527 -7.42 -37.61 -13.71
C TRP A 527 -7.57 -37.01 -15.12
N LYS A 528 -8.63 -37.40 -15.83
CA LYS A 528 -8.96 -36.85 -17.15
C LYS A 528 -9.26 -35.34 -17.10
N ASP A 529 -10.00 -34.87 -16.09
CA ASP A 529 -10.30 -33.44 -15.93
C ASP A 529 -9.04 -32.65 -15.51
N ARG A 530 -8.19 -33.21 -14.64
CA ARG A 530 -6.90 -32.62 -14.27
C ARG A 530 -5.98 -32.43 -15.47
N LEU A 531 -5.85 -33.43 -16.34
CA LEU A 531 -5.10 -33.32 -17.60
C LEU A 531 -5.69 -32.26 -18.54
N ARG A 532 -7.02 -32.16 -18.66
CA ARG A 532 -7.66 -31.11 -19.47
C ARG A 532 -7.37 -29.71 -18.91
N ILE A 533 -7.50 -29.53 -17.60
CA ILE A 533 -7.22 -28.25 -16.92
C ILE A 533 -5.74 -27.86 -17.07
N ALA A 534 -4.81 -28.82 -16.97
CA ALA A 534 -3.39 -28.60 -17.21
C ALA A 534 -3.14 -28.11 -18.64
N LEU A 535 -3.65 -28.81 -19.66
CA LEU A 535 -3.47 -28.46 -21.07
C LEU A 535 -4.11 -27.11 -21.43
N GLU A 536 -5.32 -26.85 -20.96
CA GLU A 536 -6.02 -25.57 -21.16
C GLU A 536 -5.30 -24.39 -20.50
N THR A 537 -4.68 -24.62 -19.34
CA THR A 537 -3.85 -23.62 -18.64
C THR A 537 -2.51 -23.43 -19.36
N ALA A 538 -1.86 -24.49 -19.82
CA ALA A 538 -0.63 -24.41 -20.62
C ALA A 538 -0.85 -23.59 -21.90
N ARG A 539 -1.94 -23.86 -22.64
CA ARG A 539 -2.42 -23.08 -23.79
C ARG A 539 -2.55 -21.58 -23.49
N ALA A 540 -3.16 -21.24 -22.34
CA ALA A 540 -3.32 -19.85 -21.94
C ALA A 540 -1.97 -19.15 -21.73
N ILE A 541 -1.03 -19.79 -21.04
CA ILE A 541 0.28 -19.20 -20.75
C ILE A 541 1.16 -19.17 -22.03
N ALA A 542 1.13 -20.22 -22.85
CA ALA A 542 1.82 -20.24 -24.15
C ALA A 542 1.32 -19.14 -25.08
N TYR A 543 0.01 -18.85 -25.10
CA TYR A 543 -0.57 -17.71 -25.80
C TYR A 543 -0.02 -16.37 -25.29
N LEU A 544 0.01 -16.17 -23.96
CA LEU A 544 0.55 -14.94 -23.35
C LEU A 544 2.03 -14.73 -23.66
N HIS A 545 2.83 -15.80 -23.67
CA HIS A 545 4.27 -15.73 -23.96
C HIS A 545 4.59 -15.47 -25.44
N SER A 546 3.84 -16.08 -26.37
CA SER A 546 4.30 -16.24 -27.77
C SER A 546 3.32 -15.82 -28.87
N ALA A 547 2.03 -15.63 -28.57
CA ALA A 547 1.00 -15.36 -29.58
C ALA A 547 0.26 -14.02 -29.39
N ALA A 548 0.55 -13.30 -28.31
CA ALA A 548 0.15 -11.90 -28.13
C ALA A 548 1.09 -10.96 -28.91
N SER A 549 0.61 -9.79 -29.31
CA SER A 549 1.41 -8.76 -30.00
C SER A 549 2.52 -8.14 -29.15
N ILE A 550 2.50 -8.39 -27.84
CA ILE A 550 3.53 -8.06 -26.86
C ILE A 550 3.57 -9.25 -25.90
N SER A 551 4.75 -9.81 -25.61
CA SER A 551 4.86 -10.95 -24.70
C SER A 551 4.48 -10.54 -23.28
N VAL A 552 3.62 -11.33 -22.63
CA VAL A 552 3.12 -11.07 -21.28
C VAL A 552 3.56 -12.19 -20.35
N TYR A 553 4.36 -11.84 -19.35
CA TYR A 553 4.70 -12.77 -18.26
C TYR A 553 3.78 -12.51 -17.06
N HIS A 554 3.17 -13.56 -16.52
CA HIS A 554 2.11 -13.46 -15.52
C HIS A 554 2.67 -13.18 -14.11
N ARG A 555 3.77 -13.85 -13.73
CA ARG A 555 4.52 -13.74 -12.46
C ARG A 555 3.80 -14.22 -11.19
N ASP A 556 2.55 -14.62 -11.31
CA ASP A 556 1.74 -15.15 -10.21
C ASP A 556 0.82 -16.28 -10.70
N ILE A 557 1.40 -17.27 -11.38
CA ILE A 557 0.71 -18.50 -11.78
C ILE A 557 0.62 -19.42 -10.55
N LYS A 558 -0.62 -19.76 -10.14
CA LYS A 558 -0.92 -20.61 -8.98
C LYS A 558 -2.35 -21.16 -9.04
N CYS A 559 -2.66 -22.21 -8.28
CA CYS A 559 -3.99 -22.83 -8.27
C CYS A 559 -5.13 -21.90 -7.81
N GLU A 560 -4.86 -20.85 -7.02
CA GLU A 560 -5.85 -19.82 -6.67
C GLU A 560 -6.23 -18.92 -7.84
N ASN A 561 -5.33 -18.74 -8.81
CA ASN A 561 -5.50 -17.85 -9.96
C ASN A 561 -6.03 -18.57 -11.20
N ILE A 562 -6.19 -19.90 -11.16
CA ILE A 562 -6.89 -20.69 -12.18
C ILE A 562 -8.35 -20.86 -11.75
N LEU A 563 -9.28 -20.25 -12.48
CA LEU A 563 -10.72 -20.36 -12.23
C LEU A 563 -11.35 -21.44 -13.11
N LEU A 564 -12.37 -22.15 -12.61
CA LEU A 564 -13.08 -23.19 -13.35
C LEU A 564 -14.53 -22.78 -13.65
N THR A 565 -14.99 -23.03 -14.87
CA THR A 565 -16.42 -22.94 -15.21
C THR A 565 -17.21 -24.11 -14.62
N ASP A 566 -18.53 -24.03 -14.71
CA ASP A 566 -19.46 -25.15 -14.52
C ASP A 566 -19.14 -26.36 -15.42
N THR A 567 -18.65 -26.11 -16.64
CA THR A 567 -18.14 -27.14 -17.57
C THR A 567 -16.71 -27.62 -17.26
N LEU A 568 -16.11 -27.24 -16.13
CA LEU A 568 -14.72 -27.53 -15.77
C LEU A 568 -13.71 -27.12 -16.87
N THR A 569 -13.95 -25.98 -17.52
CA THR A 569 -13.02 -25.28 -18.42
C THR A 569 -12.20 -24.29 -17.59
N SER A 570 -10.88 -24.30 -17.72
CA SER A 570 -9.99 -23.47 -16.93
C SER A 570 -9.76 -22.09 -17.54
N LYS A 571 -9.60 -21.07 -16.68
CA LYS A 571 -9.31 -19.69 -17.06
C LYS A 571 -8.27 -19.06 -16.13
N VAL A 572 -7.17 -18.56 -16.69
CA VAL A 572 -6.14 -17.80 -15.96
C VAL A 572 -6.65 -16.42 -15.58
N SER A 573 -6.35 -15.97 -14.37
CA SER A 573 -6.83 -14.71 -13.76
C SER A 573 -5.77 -14.03 -12.89
N ASP A 574 -6.07 -12.80 -12.43
CA ASP A 574 -5.22 -11.92 -11.60
C ASP A 574 -3.89 -11.46 -12.23
N PHE A 575 -4.02 -10.67 -13.31
CA PHE A 575 -2.90 -10.10 -14.07
C PHE A 575 -2.22 -8.90 -13.37
N GLY A 576 -2.51 -8.64 -12.09
CA GLY A 576 -1.99 -7.48 -11.37
C GLY A 576 -0.47 -7.50 -11.18
N ALA A 577 0.14 -8.69 -11.15
CA ALA A 577 1.59 -8.83 -11.08
C ALA A 577 2.29 -8.68 -12.44
N SER A 578 1.55 -8.87 -13.53
CA SER A 578 2.07 -9.20 -14.85
C SER A 578 2.86 -8.06 -15.50
N ARG A 579 3.71 -8.43 -16.45
CA ARG A 579 4.56 -7.50 -17.21
C ARG A 579 4.48 -7.81 -18.71
N SER A 580 4.22 -6.77 -19.49
CA SER A 580 4.41 -6.73 -20.93
C SER A 580 5.88 -6.46 -21.26
N ILE A 581 6.46 -7.24 -22.14
CA ILE A 581 7.88 -7.18 -22.55
C ILE A 581 7.94 -7.06 -24.07
N ALA A 582 8.84 -6.20 -24.56
CA ALA A 582 9.06 -6.05 -25.99
C ALA A 582 9.73 -7.31 -26.56
N ILE A 583 9.40 -7.67 -27.81
CA ILE A 583 9.75 -8.97 -28.41
C ILE A 583 11.29 -9.16 -28.52
N ASP A 584 12.05 -8.08 -28.48
CA ASP A 584 13.51 -8.02 -28.51
C ASP A 584 14.20 -8.21 -27.14
N GLU A 585 13.46 -8.19 -26.02
CA GLU A 585 14.01 -8.38 -24.67
C GLU A 585 13.77 -9.80 -24.12
N THR A 586 14.82 -10.62 -24.02
CA THR A 586 14.77 -11.99 -23.46
C THR A 586 14.69 -12.05 -21.93
N GLY A 587 14.29 -10.96 -21.28
CA GLY A 587 14.11 -10.87 -19.83
C GLY A 587 14.59 -9.55 -19.21
N ILE A 588 13.85 -9.11 -18.18
CA ILE A 588 13.97 -7.78 -17.57
C ILE A 588 14.48 -7.89 -16.13
N LEU A 589 15.30 -6.92 -15.70
CA LEU A 589 15.65 -6.73 -14.28
C LEU A 589 14.52 -5.98 -13.57
N THR A 590 13.89 -6.61 -12.58
CA THR A 590 12.68 -6.07 -11.94
C THR A 590 12.51 -6.61 -10.53
N ALA A 591 11.99 -5.77 -9.63
CA ALA A 591 11.76 -6.12 -8.23
C ALA A 591 10.97 -7.43 -8.08
N VAL A 592 11.45 -8.29 -7.18
CA VAL A 592 10.90 -9.63 -6.94
C VAL A 592 9.46 -9.54 -6.44
N GLN A 593 8.58 -10.24 -7.15
CA GLN A 593 7.14 -10.36 -6.88
C GLN A 593 6.62 -11.68 -7.44
N GLY A 594 5.84 -12.38 -6.62
CA GLY A 594 5.12 -13.64 -6.90
C GLY A 594 4.66 -14.27 -5.58
N THR A 595 4.01 -15.43 -5.62
CA THR A 595 3.55 -16.16 -4.43
C THR A 595 4.59 -17.18 -3.94
N TYR A 596 4.85 -17.21 -2.62
CA TYR A 596 5.76 -18.18 -2.00
C TYR A 596 5.27 -19.62 -2.23
N GLY A 597 6.20 -20.55 -2.51
CA GLY A 597 5.91 -21.91 -2.97
C GLY A 597 5.87 -22.06 -4.49
N TYR A 598 5.39 -21.04 -5.22
CA TYR A 598 5.37 -20.99 -6.69
C TYR A 598 6.53 -20.19 -7.29
N LEU A 599 7.13 -19.30 -6.50
CA LEU A 599 8.14 -18.35 -6.96
C LEU A 599 9.41 -19.05 -7.49
N ASP A 600 9.76 -18.74 -8.73
CA ASP A 600 10.99 -19.19 -9.39
C ASP A 600 12.26 -18.79 -8.60
N PRO A 601 13.10 -19.75 -8.17
CA PRO A 601 14.30 -19.48 -7.40
C PRO A 601 15.35 -18.70 -8.20
N GLU A 602 15.48 -18.91 -9.51
CA GLU A 602 16.46 -18.19 -10.34
C GLU A 602 16.09 -16.70 -10.41
N TYR A 603 14.83 -16.40 -10.69
CA TYR A 603 14.32 -15.03 -10.66
C TYR A 603 14.39 -14.41 -9.25
N TYR A 604 14.16 -15.18 -8.18
CA TYR A 604 14.33 -14.70 -6.80
C TYR A 604 15.77 -14.23 -6.52
N TYR A 605 16.79 -15.03 -6.89
CA TYR A 605 18.19 -14.69 -6.63
C TYR A 605 18.77 -13.66 -7.61
N THR A 606 18.39 -13.70 -8.89
CA THR A 606 18.96 -12.83 -9.93
C THR A 606 18.19 -11.52 -10.13
N SER A 607 16.95 -11.43 -9.65
CA SER A 607 15.98 -10.37 -10.01
C SER A 607 15.72 -10.23 -11.53
N ARG A 608 16.15 -11.21 -12.34
CA ARG A 608 15.89 -11.27 -13.78
C ARG A 608 14.64 -12.11 -14.04
N LEU A 609 13.61 -11.49 -14.60
CA LEU A 609 12.38 -12.16 -14.99
C LEU A 609 12.47 -12.63 -16.45
N THR A 610 12.09 -13.88 -16.72
CA THR A 610 11.99 -14.50 -18.06
C THR A 610 10.67 -15.26 -18.21
N GLU A 611 10.31 -15.76 -19.40
CA GLU A 611 9.12 -16.61 -19.56
C GLU A 611 9.23 -17.92 -18.74
N LYS A 612 10.48 -18.35 -18.48
CA LYS A 612 10.81 -19.55 -17.71
C LYS A 612 10.42 -19.45 -16.23
N SER A 613 10.13 -18.25 -15.71
CA SER A 613 9.61 -18.06 -14.35
C SER A 613 8.13 -18.45 -14.23
N ASP A 614 7.33 -18.22 -15.27
CA ASP A 614 5.96 -18.75 -15.34
C ASP A 614 5.98 -20.27 -15.58
N VAL A 615 6.95 -20.80 -16.34
CA VAL A 615 7.13 -22.27 -16.53
C VAL A 615 7.36 -22.97 -15.19
N TYR A 616 8.26 -22.45 -14.35
CA TYR A 616 8.51 -23.01 -13.02
C TYR A 616 7.23 -22.99 -12.16
N SER A 617 6.54 -21.85 -12.14
CA SER A 617 5.28 -21.68 -11.41
C SER A 617 4.20 -22.67 -11.88
N PHE A 618 4.12 -22.94 -13.18
CA PHE A 618 3.22 -23.94 -13.76
C PHE A 618 3.66 -25.39 -13.43
N GLY A 619 4.96 -25.65 -13.35
CA GLY A 619 5.50 -26.93 -12.86
C GLY A 619 5.01 -27.27 -11.46
N VAL A 620 4.88 -26.27 -10.57
CA VAL A 620 4.29 -26.46 -9.24
C VAL A 620 2.81 -26.85 -9.32
N ILE A 621 2.02 -26.20 -10.20
CA ILE A 621 0.62 -26.60 -10.45
C ILE A 621 0.52 -28.05 -10.94
N LEU A 622 1.41 -28.50 -11.83
CA LEU A 622 1.43 -29.89 -12.28
C LEU A 622 1.75 -30.86 -11.11
N ALA A 623 2.67 -30.50 -10.22
CA ALA A 623 2.95 -31.27 -9.00
C ALA A 623 1.72 -31.34 -8.07
N GLU A 624 0.99 -30.23 -7.88
CA GLU A 624 -0.27 -30.21 -7.12
C GLU A 624 -1.35 -31.09 -7.77
N LEU A 625 -1.48 -31.09 -9.09
CA LEU A 625 -2.45 -31.92 -9.82
C LEU A 625 -2.16 -33.42 -9.69
N LEU A 626 -0.88 -33.80 -9.65
CA LEU A 626 -0.41 -35.18 -9.48
C LEU A 626 -0.52 -35.70 -8.04
N THR A 627 -0.40 -34.83 -7.04
CA THR A 627 -0.24 -35.23 -5.61
C THR A 627 -1.38 -34.81 -4.69
N ARG A 628 -2.14 -33.76 -5.07
CA ARG A 628 -3.09 -33.00 -4.21
C ARG A 628 -2.50 -32.44 -2.92
N VAL A 629 -1.17 -32.35 -2.83
CA VAL A 629 -0.45 -31.74 -1.71
C VAL A 629 -0.27 -30.24 -1.98
N THR A 630 -0.40 -29.40 -0.95
CA THR A 630 -0.22 -27.95 -1.08
C THR A 630 1.27 -27.57 -1.26
N PRO A 631 1.62 -26.49 -1.99
CA PRO A 631 3.01 -26.17 -2.33
C PRO A 631 3.94 -25.89 -1.15
N VAL A 632 3.37 -25.40 -0.04
CA VAL A 632 4.06 -25.04 1.19
C VAL A 632 3.60 -25.99 2.29
N PHE A 633 4.55 -26.67 2.93
CA PHE A 633 4.23 -27.61 4.01
C PHE A 633 4.00 -26.89 5.34
N SER A 634 2.95 -27.29 6.06
CA SER A 634 2.61 -26.80 7.39
C SER A 634 3.47 -27.47 8.48
N SER A 635 4.69 -26.94 8.66
CA SER A 635 5.58 -27.12 9.83
C SER A 635 6.34 -28.46 9.99
N HIS A 636 7.68 -28.34 9.98
CA HIS A 636 8.69 -29.08 10.75
C HIS A 636 8.92 -30.60 10.59
N SER A 637 8.16 -31.38 9.82
CA SER A 637 8.26 -32.86 9.88
C SER A 637 9.01 -33.60 8.76
N LEU A 638 9.40 -32.96 7.65
CA LEU A 638 10.14 -33.61 6.54
C LEU A 638 11.22 -32.68 5.95
N GLU A 639 12.32 -33.27 5.45
CA GLU A 639 13.54 -32.58 5.00
C GLU A 639 13.38 -31.75 3.69
N GLY A 640 12.18 -31.72 3.10
CA GLY A 640 11.87 -30.88 1.94
C GLY A 640 11.27 -29.53 2.34
N THR A 641 11.88 -28.42 1.92
CA THR A 641 11.39 -27.05 2.22
C THR A 641 10.22 -26.60 1.35
N SER A 642 9.85 -27.34 0.30
CA SER A 642 8.70 -27.07 -0.57
C SER A 642 8.26 -28.32 -1.34
N LEU A 643 7.01 -28.33 -1.83
CA LEU A 643 6.50 -29.39 -2.73
C LEU A 643 7.40 -29.56 -3.96
N ALA A 644 7.85 -28.48 -4.57
CA ALA A 644 8.72 -28.51 -5.75
C ALA A 644 10.01 -29.32 -5.47
N SER A 645 10.70 -29.02 -4.38
CA SER A 645 11.92 -29.74 -3.98
C SER A 645 11.65 -31.21 -3.62
N HIS A 646 10.54 -31.48 -2.93
CA HIS A 646 10.18 -32.83 -2.48
C HIS A 646 9.78 -33.72 -3.65
N PHE A 647 8.96 -33.21 -4.57
CA PHE A 647 8.54 -33.91 -5.77
C PHE A 647 9.74 -34.30 -6.65
N VAL A 648 10.64 -33.36 -6.94
CA VAL A 648 11.85 -33.64 -7.74
C VAL A 648 12.74 -34.70 -7.09
N SER A 649 12.85 -34.74 -5.75
CA SER A 649 13.56 -35.83 -5.06
C SER A 649 12.90 -37.19 -5.32
N PHE A 650 11.57 -37.28 -5.18
CA PHE A 650 10.83 -38.52 -5.39
C PHE A 650 10.91 -39.02 -6.85
N ILE A 651 11.02 -38.13 -7.84
CA ILE A 651 11.27 -38.54 -9.24
C ILE A 651 12.66 -39.17 -9.37
N ARG A 652 13.69 -38.50 -8.84
CA ARG A 652 15.09 -38.95 -8.93
C ARG A 652 15.38 -40.25 -8.19
N ASP A 653 14.71 -40.46 -7.07
CA ASP A 653 14.77 -41.71 -6.30
C ASP A 653 13.94 -42.84 -6.93
N ASN A 654 13.24 -42.57 -8.05
CA ASN A 654 12.31 -43.48 -8.73
C ASN A 654 11.15 -43.95 -7.84
N ARG A 655 10.63 -43.02 -7.03
CA ARG A 655 9.58 -43.20 -6.00
C ARG A 655 8.29 -42.43 -6.31
N LEU A 656 8.02 -42.11 -7.58
CA LEU A 656 6.82 -41.37 -7.99
C LEU A 656 5.51 -41.95 -7.40
N LEU A 657 5.36 -43.27 -7.37
CA LEU A 657 4.16 -43.93 -6.84
C LEU A 657 3.90 -43.64 -5.36
N ASP A 658 4.93 -43.27 -4.58
CA ASP A 658 4.80 -42.97 -3.14
C ASP A 658 4.19 -41.57 -2.87
N ILE A 659 4.16 -40.69 -3.87
CA ILE A 659 3.66 -39.30 -3.75
C ILE A 659 2.46 -39.01 -4.68
N LEU A 660 2.16 -39.87 -5.66
CA LEU A 660 0.96 -39.74 -6.49
C LEU A 660 -0.32 -39.88 -5.65
N ASP A 661 -1.32 -39.11 -6.03
CA ASP A 661 -2.70 -39.30 -5.56
C ASP A 661 -3.22 -40.68 -6.00
N THR A 662 -3.74 -41.45 -5.05
CA THR A 662 -4.25 -42.81 -5.27
C THR A 662 -5.36 -42.84 -6.31
N GLN A 663 -6.16 -41.78 -6.44
CA GLN A 663 -7.19 -41.67 -7.47
C GLN A 663 -6.61 -41.80 -8.90
N ILE A 664 -5.40 -41.31 -9.15
CA ILE A 664 -4.75 -41.40 -10.48
C ILE A 664 -4.37 -42.85 -10.78
N VAL A 665 -3.93 -43.61 -9.76
CA VAL A 665 -3.59 -45.03 -9.89
C VAL A 665 -4.86 -45.87 -10.09
N GLU A 666 -5.92 -45.59 -9.34
CA GLU A 666 -7.23 -46.24 -9.44
C GLU A 666 -7.91 -46.00 -10.80
N GLU A 667 -7.77 -44.80 -11.38
CA GLU A 667 -8.26 -44.47 -12.73
C GLU A 667 -7.36 -45.02 -13.87
N GLY A 668 -6.32 -45.80 -13.56
CA GLY A 668 -5.40 -46.38 -14.54
C GLY A 668 -4.50 -45.35 -15.24
N GLY A 669 -4.26 -44.20 -14.60
CA GLY A 669 -3.50 -43.07 -15.14
C GLY A 669 -1.99 -43.12 -14.92
N ALA A 670 -1.45 -44.20 -14.34
CA ALA A 670 -0.06 -44.25 -13.88
C ALA A 670 0.99 -44.02 -14.98
N GLU A 671 0.78 -44.57 -16.19
CA GLU A 671 1.70 -44.37 -17.33
C GLU A 671 1.71 -42.91 -17.80
N ASP A 672 0.54 -42.26 -17.90
CA ASP A 672 0.46 -40.83 -18.22
C ASP A 672 1.13 -39.98 -17.14
N ALA A 673 0.89 -40.35 -15.87
CA ALA A 673 1.39 -39.63 -14.71
C ALA A 673 2.92 -39.66 -14.66
N GLU A 674 3.56 -40.73 -15.13
CA GLU A 674 5.02 -40.78 -15.27
C GLU A 674 5.54 -39.81 -16.33
N VAL A 675 4.87 -39.70 -17.50
CA VAL A 675 5.22 -38.72 -18.54
C VAL A 675 5.05 -37.29 -18.02
N VAL A 676 3.93 -37.00 -17.36
CA VAL A 676 3.67 -35.69 -16.76
C VAL A 676 4.66 -35.40 -15.62
N ALA A 677 5.03 -36.38 -14.81
CA ALA A 677 6.01 -36.20 -13.73
C ALA A 677 7.42 -35.85 -14.23
N ARG A 678 7.86 -36.45 -15.35
CA ARG A 678 9.12 -36.07 -16.02
C ARG A 678 9.05 -34.65 -16.59
N LEU A 679 7.88 -34.24 -17.12
CA LEU A 679 7.64 -32.85 -17.53
C LEU A 679 7.67 -31.88 -16.33
N VAL A 680 7.14 -32.28 -15.17
CA VAL A 680 7.24 -31.51 -13.92
C VAL A 680 8.69 -31.33 -13.50
N GLU A 681 9.52 -32.38 -13.50
CA GLU A 681 10.96 -32.25 -13.17
C GLU A 681 11.66 -31.25 -14.11
N ALA A 682 11.39 -31.31 -15.42
CA ALA A 682 11.96 -30.38 -16.39
C ALA A 682 11.50 -28.93 -16.16
N CYS A 683 10.22 -28.70 -15.85
CA CYS A 683 9.70 -27.37 -15.50
C CYS A 683 10.30 -26.82 -14.20
N LEU A 684 10.63 -27.70 -13.24
CA LEU A 684 11.16 -27.33 -11.92
C LEU A 684 12.70 -27.25 -11.85
N SER A 685 13.43 -27.29 -12.98
CA SER A 685 14.89 -27.08 -12.94
C SER A 685 15.25 -25.73 -12.29
N LEU A 686 16.35 -25.73 -11.52
CA LEU A 686 16.89 -24.54 -10.88
C LEU A 686 17.45 -23.52 -11.88
N LYS A 687 17.78 -23.92 -13.12
CA LYS A 687 18.16 -23.01 -14.20
C LYS A 687 17.04 -22.87 -15.22
N GLY A 688 16.64 -21.65 -15.53
CA GLY A 688 15.61 -21.36 -16.53
C GLY A 688 16.00 -21.80 -17.94
N GLU A 689 17.29 -21.83 -18.29
CA GLU A 689 17.76 -22.30 -19.59
C GLU A 689 17.39 -23.77 -19.87
N GLU A 690 17.40 -24.62 -18.84
CA GLU A 690 17.10 -26.06 -18.91
C GLU A 690 15.60 -26.36 -18.94
N ARG A 691 14.75 -25.42 -18.49
CA ARG A 691 13.29 -25.56 -18.50
C ARG A 691 12.74 -25.54 -19.93
N PRO A 692 11.69 -26.32 -20.25
CA PRO A 692 10.99 -26.20 -21.53
C PRO A 692 10.34 -24.82 -21.70
N THR A 693 9.97 -24.46 -22.93
CA THR A 693 9.05 -23.35 -23.20
C THR A 693 7.62 -23.78 -22.94
N MET A 694 6.71 -22.85 -22.59
CA MET A 694 5.29 -23.21 -22.38
C MET A 694 4.61 -23.85 -23.59
N ARG A 695 5.10 -23.59 -24.82
CA ARG A 695 4.63 -24.25 -26.03
C ARG A 695 5.05 -25.72 -26.10
N GLN A 696 6.26 -26.06 -25.66
CA GLN A 696 6.68 -27.47 -25.54
C GLN A 696 5.88 -28.19 -24.44
N VAL A 697 5.65 -27.52 -23.30
CA VAL A 697 4.81 -28.02 -22.21
C VAL A 697 3.38 -28.30 -22.70
N GLU A 698 2.80 -27.39 -23.48
CA GLU A 698 1.49 -27.58 -24.13
C GLU A 698 1.49 -28.84 -25.02
N THR A 699 2.44 -28.97 -25.94
CA THR A 699 2.51 -30.11 -26.87
C THR A 699 2.64 -31.44 -26.11
N THR A 700 3.49 -31.52 -25.08
CA THR A 700 3.63 -32.76 -24.29
C THR A 700 2.33 -33.13 -23.55
N LEU A 701 1.59 -32.15 -23.01
CA LEU A 701 0.29 -32.40 -22.37
C LEU A 701 -0.80 -32.78 -23.39
N GLU A 702 -0.74 -32.24 -24.61
CA GLU A 702 -1.62 -32.59 -25.72
C GLU A 702 -1.38 -34.02 -26.21
N ASP A 703 -0.12 -34.44 -26.36
CA ASP A 703 0.26 -35.81 -26.73
C ASP A 703 -0.24 -36.84 -25.71
N VAL A 704 -0.04 -36.56 -24.41
CA VAL A 704 -0.55 -37.40 -23.30
C VAL A 704 -2.09 -37.50 -23.34
N GLN A 705 -2.80 -36.41 -23.65
CA GLN A 705 -4.26 -36.45 -23.75
C GLN A 705 -4.73 -37.20 -25.02
N ASN A 706 -4.00 -37.10 -26.13
CA ASN A 706 -4.36 -37.69 -27.43
C ASN A 706 -4.05 -39.19 -27.52
N SER A 707 -3.05 -39.69 -26.80
CA SER A 707 -2.73 -41.14 -26.73
C SER A 707 -3.96 -41.97 -26.34
N LYS A 708 -4.78 -41.47 -25.40
CA LYS A 708 -6.04 -42.09 -24.97
C LYS A 708 -7.15 -42.07 -26.03
N PHE A 709 -7.19 -41.08 -26.92
CA PHE A 709 -8.16 -41.06 -28.01
C PHE A 709 -7.87 -42.15 -29.04
N HIS A 710 -6.59 -42.46 -29.31
CA HIS A 710 -6.22 -43.58 -30.17
C HIS A 710 -6.47 -44.94 -29.50
N PHE A 711 -6.19 -45.08 -28.20
CA PHE A 711 -6.47 -46.33 -27.48
C PHE A 711 -7.97 -46.64 -27.37
N ASN A 712 -8.80 -45.67 -26.98
CA ASN A 712 -10.25 -45.85 -26.86
C ASN A 712 -10.95 -46.03 -28.23
N SER A 713 -10.48 -45.38 -29.29
CA SER A 713 -11.04 -45.60 -30.64
C SER A 713 -10.68 -47.00 -31.20
N GLN A 714 -9.50 -47.53 -30.88
CA GLN A 714 -9.16 -48.93 -31.19
C GLN A 714 -10.01 -49.92 -30.38
N ILE A 715 -10.22 -49.71 -29.08
CA ILE A 715 -11.11 -50.58 -28.28
C ILE A 715 -12.55 -50.55 -28.80
N THR A 716 -13.03 -49.37 -29.23
CA THR A 716 -14.38 -49.23 -29.79
C THR A 716 -14.50 -49.94 -31.16
N SER A 717 -13.46 -49.89 -32.00
CA SER A 717 -13.47 -50.58 -33.31
C SER A 717 -13.30 -52.10 -33.18
N VAL A 718 -12.54 -52.58 -32.19
CA VAL A 718 -12.42 -54.03 -31.89
C VAL A 718 -13.74 -54.60 -31.38
N ASN A 719 -14.47 -53.87 -30.53
CA ASN A 719 -15.78 -54.30 -30.03
C ASN A 719 -16.94 -54.15 -31.03
N GLN A 720 -16.75 -53.49 -32.18
CA GLN A 720 -17.76 -53.41 -33.25
C GLN A 720 -17.58 -54.44 -34.36
N ASN A 721 -16.43 -55.11 -34.45
CA ASN A 721 -16.16 -56.14 -35.48
C ASN A 721 -16.60 -57.56 -35.06
N ALA A 722 -17.40 -57.67 -33.99
CA ALA A 722 -17.87 -58.95 -33.45
C ALA A 722 -19.41 -59.08 -33.45
N MET A 723 -20.11 -58.53 -34.45
CA MET A 723 -21.47 -59.00 -34.83
C MET A 723 -21.88 -58.55 -36.25
N SER A 724 -22.56 -59.46 -36.95
CA SER A 724 -23.28 -59.26 -38.23
C SER A 724 -22.47 -59.22 -39.54
N ASP A 725 -22.09 -60.40 -40.01
CA ASP A 725 -22.03 -60.72 -41.45
C ASP A 725 -23.43 -60.56 -42.08
N GLN A 726 -23.63 -59.67 -43.07
CA GLN A 726 -24.59 -59.86 -44.20
C GLN A 726 -24.58 -58.71 -45.26
N LEU A 727 -24.02 -59.04 -46.42
CA LEU A 727 -24.40 -58.68 -47.80
C LEU A 727 -25.50 -57.60 -48.05
N TYR A 728 -25.17 -56.48 -48.73
CA TYR A 728 -25.80 -56.07 -50.02
C TYR A 728 -25.09 -54.87 -50.74
N LYS A 729 -25.35 -54.71 -52.05
CA LYS A 729 -24.79 -53.66 -52.95
C LYS A 729 -25.62 -52.37 -52.96
N GLY A 730 -25.02 -51.18 -53.19
CA GLY A 730 -25.81 -49.94 -53.43
C GLY A 730 -25.08 -48.61 -53.76
N SER A 731 -24.50 -48.47 -54.96
CA SER A 731 -24.42 -47.26 -55.83
C SER A 731 -24.65 -45.81 -55.31
N LYS A 732 -23.68 -44.92 -55.64
CA LYS A 732 -23.76 -43.46 -55.99
C LYS A 732 -24.10 -42.39 -54.92
N GLY A 733 -23.26 -41.35 -54.86
CA GLY A 733 -23.72 -39.98 -55.21
C GLY A 733 -23.33 -38.78 -54.33
N SER A 734 -22.30 -38.04 -54.78
CA SER A 734 -22.02 -36.59 -54.57
C SER A 734 -21.76 -35.97 -53.17
N GLU A 735 -20.64 -35.22 -53.15
CA GLU A 735 -20.51 -33.82 -52.69
C GLU A 735 -19.79 -33.46 -51.37
N GLY A 736 -18.73 -32.63 -51.49
CA GLY A 736 -17.98 -31.97 -50.40
C GLY A 736 -17.00 -32.89 -49.63
N THR A 737 -15.75 -32.51 -49.29
CA THR A 737 -14.99 -31.26 -49.49
C THR A 737 -13.49 -31.61 -49.51
N ARG A 738 -12.67 -30.89 -50.29
CA ARG A 738 -11.22 -31.17 -50.42
C ARG A 738 -10.43 -30.73 -49.18
N LEU A 739 -9.56 -31.60 -48.67
CA LEU A 739 -8.41 -31.20 -47.86
C LEU A 739 -7.37 -30.51 -48.76
N TYR A 740 -6.77 -29.42 -48.28
CA TYR A 740 -5.41 -29.03 -48.64
C TYR A 740 -4.71 -28.41 -47.42
N SER A 741 -3.46 -28.80 -47.21
CA SER A 741 -2.59 -28.30 -46.15
C SER A 741 -1.96 -26.95 -46.53
N LEU A 742 -1.92 -26.02 -45.57
CA LEU A 742 -1.31 -24.69 -45.69
C LEU A 742 0.22 -24.70 -45.89
N GLU A 743 0.83 -25.89 -45.86
CA GLU A 743 2.28 -26.12 -45.91
C GLU A 743 2.91 -25.92 -47.30
N LYS A 744 2.12 -25.47 -48.29
CA LYS A 744 2.60 -25.18 -49.66
C LYS A 744 2.48 -23.73 -50.14
N GLU A 745 1.96 -22.80 -49.32
CA GLU A 745 1.96 -21.36 -49.67
C GLU A 745 3.15 -20.59 -49.06
N PHE A 746 3.90 -21.17 -48.11
CA PHE A 746 4.97 -20.46 -47.39
C PHE A 746 6.36 -20.46 -48.08
N ILE A 747 6.52 -21.17 -49.21
CA ILE A 747 7.81 -21.32 -49.93
C ILE A 747 7.85 -20.47 -51.22
N GLN A 748 6.92 -19.52 -51.41
CA GLN A 748 6.84 -18.76 -52.68
C GLN A 748 6.58 -17.25 -52.56
N SER A 749 6.92 -16.62 -51.43
CA SER A 749 6.84 -15.15 -51.25
C SER A 749 8.18 -14.46 -50.98
N SER A 750 9.28 -15.20 -50.89
CA SER A 750 10.62 -14.68 -50.60
C SER A 750 11.50 -14.54 -51.85
N GLU A 751 11.06 -13.80 -52.87
CA GLU A 751 11.96 -13.30 -53.92
C GLU A 751 11.37 -12.11 -54.72
N ILE A 752 12.22 -11.08 -54.90
CA ILE A 752 12.09 -9.84 -55.71
C ILE A 752 11.77 -8.55 -54.89
N PRO A 753 12.66 -7.54 -54.90
CA PRO A 753 12.53 -6.33 -54.07
C PRO A 753 12.02 -5.08 -54.82
N ARG A 754 11.27 -4.23 -54.10
CA ARG A 754 11.48 -2.76 -54.05
C ARG A 754 10.61 -2.08 -52.99
#